data_AF-A0A966BTL4-F1
#
_entry.id   AF-A0A966BTL4-F1
#
_cell.length_a   1.000
_cell.length_b   1.000
_cell.length_c   1.000
_cell.angle_alpha   90.00
_cell.angle_beta   90.00
_cell.angle_gamma   90.00
#
_symmetry.space_group_name_H-M   'P 1'
#
loop_
_entity.id
_entity.type
_entity.pdbx_description
1 polymer ?
#
loop_
_entity_poly.entity_id
_entity_poly.type
_entity_poly.pdbx_seq_one_letter_code
_entity_poly.pdbx_strand_id
1 'polypeptide(L)'
;MSYCCVIPPYNSIQAQAVSSGKGGKLPKLLSPDDDIKLYYYTKDNSYSEGNKMKYWSVPKDTDGDGHFDSPGDNVANYVWNHLFIYKDLEGTKPAGATDKDRLRIGRQIPVNIDSGPSGKPLSGGYLDYVGKNGGNVVFTDTLVPPVKDVKLVLTASHLWDALGLPLTAFNDSTRKGTIRSVTEKDFQPFQYSTVEMHDRTGKSVKDATNHAVSYFGTNPVDIPNCYACHSRNGKAAQMARDEGLDFSDKEYKYWKSYPDESEYMARLAESSINILSLHDKHHKTTFLKDYKENASGNRLGSTGLVNCADCHGDNVSGNLQEPRPTASGYATMKAKPLSEAIHSFHLGMVPMPDGAGRSQSCQSCHPTHFQNPNMNDDSNPFRVTDRYGEGRFNKGDIRKSGGGCYVRRDAHSNPNAKPPFFLNDYGKYQLNEVSMKDEHGKDAGEMRGLYCTNCHTKVAQAMQNYDDIKDDSTQAGKTLRNKTLKEIIAEVSGGDAKAFNAIADPKTTGNNEVLSYYADHKSAVLVKNDGKDGALDLKPWNHPTGGDVPYAAASGGDDWWLSASEPHCADCHVAPFVESETGGKYFPIDLPNKYSLYRYSKGHGDIACQTCHESTHGLYSTRFDGKERSVDSTTHEQALQYSPDGEYAGPVTCAACHTVNKKGVPLQLKGTAYEDDYWASVTLAHFMRGGDQKLSVKELVNKFPHAKSSDIVKKGWK
;
A
#
# COMPACT_ATOMS: atom_id res chain seq x y z
N MET A 1 7.10 14.77 -21.13
CA MET A 1 6.77 13.50 -20.45
C MET A 1 6.10 13.83 -19.14
N SER A 2 5.00 13.14 -18.86
CA SER A 2 4.18 13.32 -17.67
C SER A 2 4.20 11.99 -16.95
N TYR A 3 4.89 11.92 -15.81
CA TYR A 3 5.02 10.69 -15.05
C TYR A 3 3.67 10.34 -14.41
N CYS A 4 3.31 9.05 -14.42
CA CYS A 4 2.30 8.51 -13.53
C CYS A 4 2.90 7.26 -12.88
N CYS A 5 3.16 7.35 -11.58
CA CYS A 5 3.43 6.19 -10.75
C CYS A 5 2.14 5.34 -10.70
N VAL A 6 2.26 4.04 -10.94
CA VAL A 6 1.14 3.08 -10.86
C VAL A 6 0.90 2.71 -9.39
N ILE A 7 0.61 3.69 -8.53
CA ILE A 7 -0.05 3.56 -7.20
C ILE A 7 -0.67 4.94 -6.90
N PRO A 8 -1.96 5.06 -6.52
CA PRO A 8 -2.62 6.36 -6.52
C PRO A 8 -2.03 7.35 -5.51
N PRO A 9 -2.26 8.66 -5.72
CA PRO A 9 -1.82 9.74 -4.84
C PRO A 9 -2.66 9.80 -3.55
N TYR A 10 -2.68 8.72 -2.78
CA TYR A 10 -3.06 8.70 -1.36
C TYR A 10 -1.85 8.58 -0.43
N ASN A 11 -0.67 8.96 -0.92
CA ASN A 11 0.47 9.19 -0.04
C ASN A 11 0.03 10.13 1.08
N SER A 12 0.17 9.71 2.32
CA SER A 12 -0.28 10.46 3.48
C SER A 12 0.80 10.52 4.53
N ILE A 13 0.80 11.62 5.28
CA ILE A 13 1.49 11.67 6.57
C ILE A 13 0.43 11.41 7.63
N GLN A 14 0.56 10.27 8.30
CA GLN A 14 -0.31 9.87 9.40
C GLN A 14 0.49 9.86 10.70
N ALA A 15 -0.13 10.33 11.78
CA ALA A 15 0.49 10.38 13.09
C ALA A 15 -0.51 10.09 14.22
N GLN A 16 0.01 9.53 15.31
CA GLN A 16 -0.65 9.55 16.62
C GLN A 16 0.27 10.22 17.61
N ALA A 17 -0.25 11.21 18.33
CA ALA A 17 0.48 11.87 19.40
C ALA A 17 0.11 11.21 20.74
N VAL A 18 1.12 10.86 21.54
CA VAL A 18 0.93 10.23 22.84
C VAL A 18 1.65 11.06 23.90
N SER A 19 0.92 11.51 24.92
CA SER A 19 1.54 11.98 26.16
C SER A 19 2.07 10.77 26.91
N SER A 20 3.37 10.75 27.17
CA SER A 20 4.00 9.64 27.87
C SER A 20 3.52 9.52 29.33
N GLY A 21 3.48 8.28 29.82
CA GLY A 21 3.11 7.90 31.17
C GLY A 21 4.22 8.20 32.19
N LYS A 22 4.76 9.42 32.20
CA LYS A 22 5.89 9.82 33.05
C LYS A 22 5.54 9.64 34.53
N GLY A 23 6.46 9.05 35.30
CA GLY A 23 6.29 8.84 36.73
C GLY A 23 5.21 7.80 37.08
N GLY A 24 4.93 6.86 36.17
CA GLY A 24 3.94 5.79 36.37
C GLY A 24 2.49 6.19 36.08
N LYS A 25 2.24 7.40 35.59
CA LYS A 25 0.90 7.80 35.09
C LYS A 25 0.53 7.02 33.84
N LEU A 26 -0.76 6.87 33.54
CA LEU A 26 -1.19 6.26 32.29
C LEU A 26 -0.85 7.17 31.09
N PRO A 27 -0.27 6.63 30.00
CA PRO A 27 -0.15 7.37 28.76
C PRO A 27 -1.53 7.76 28.20
N LYS A 28 -1.57 8.83 27.42
CA LYS A 28 -2.81 9.34 26.83
C LYS A 28 -2.59 9.67 25.35
N LEU A 29 -3.45 9.14 24.48
CA LEU A 29 -3.56 9.61 23.10
C LEU A 29 -4.08 11.05 23.09
N LEU A 30 -3.34 11.94 22.43
CA LEU A 30 -3.63 13.35 22.35
C LEU A 30 -4.50 13.68 21.14
N SER A 31 -5.37 14.67 21.34
CA SER A 31 -6.36 15.15 20.39
C SER A 31 -6.38 16.69 20.38
N PRO A 32 -7.15 17.34 19.50
CA PRO A 32 -7.33 18.79 19.54
C PRO A 32 -7.85 19.30 20.90
N ASP A 33 -8.60 18.48 21.65
CA ASP A 33 -9.10 18.82 22.99
C ASP A 33 -7.97 18.98 24.03
N ASP A 34 -6.76 18.54 23.69
CA ASP A 34 -5.55 18.70 24.50
C ASP A 34 -4.76 19.97 24.14
N ASP A 35 -5.37 20.90 23.41
CA ASP A 35 -4.76 22.17 22.98
C ASP A 35 -3.49 22.01 22.12
N ILE A 36 -3.42 20.92 21.36
CA ILE A 36 -2.31 20.65 20.43
C ILE A 36 -2.74 20.66 18.97
N LYS A 37 -1.77 20.88 18.08
CA LYS A 37 -1.85 20.69 16.64
C LYS A 37 -0.58 20.00 16.16
N LEU A 38 -0.67 19.24 15.07
CA LEU A 38 0.50 18.60 14.47
C LEU A 38 0.84 19.28 13.14
N TYR A 39 1.99 19.94 13.10
CA TYR A 39 2.52 20.57 11.90
C TYR A 39 3.41 19.57 11.16
N TYR A 40 3.29 19.48 9.84
CA TYR A 40 4.10 18.55 9.05
C TYR A 40 4.86 19.26 7.94
N TYR A 41 6.00 18.69 7.60
CA TYR A 41 6.77 19.07 6.42
C TYR A 41 7.61 17.90 5.93
N THR A 42 7.92 17.93 4.64
CA THR A 42 8.85 17.01 3.99
C THR A 42 10.23 17.64 3.93
N LYS A 43 11.27 16.86 4.25
CA LYS A 43 12.65 17.34 4.15
C LYS A 43 13.10 17.25 2.69
N ASP A 44 13.56 18.37 2.15
CA ASP A 44 14.14 18.45 0.80
C ASP A 44 13.18 18.01 -0.32
N ASN A 45 11.86 18.14 -0.12
CA ASN A 45 10.84 17.82 -1.12
C ASN A 45 9.61 18.72 -0.97
N SER A 46 9.82 20.03 -1.08
CA SER A 46 8.83 21.08 -0.78
C SER A 46 7.92 21.47 -1.94
N TYR A 47 8.20 20.98 -3.15
CA TYR A 47 7.36 21.13 -4.34
C TYR A 47 7.47 19.88 -5.22
N SER A 48 6.47 19.68 -6.09
CA SER A 48 6.36 18.52 -6.95
C SER A 48 6.31 18.88 -8.43
N GLU A 49 5.63 19.96 -8.80
CA GLU A 49 5.52 20.38 -10.20
C GLU A 49 6.80 21.08 -10.70
N GLY A 50 6.98 21.15 -12.01
CA GLY A 50 8.03 21.96 -12.64
C GLY A 50 9.14 21.10 -13.21
N ASN A 51 10.29 21.03 -12.53
CA ASN A 51 11.46 20.27 -12.97
C ASN A 51 11.53 18.83 -12.42
N LYS A 52 10.57 18.47 -11.55
CA LYS A 52 10.40 17.13 -10.96
C LYS A 52 9.28 16.35 -11.65
N MET A 53 8.10 16.96 -11.79
CA MET A 53 6.93 16.36 -12.41
C MET A 53 6.23 17.35 -13.34
N LYS A 54 5.44 16.80 -14.26
CA LYS A 54 4.44 17.50 -15.06
C LYS A 54 3.11 16.79 -14.85
N TYR A 55 2.26 17.33 -13.98
CA TYR A 55 0.95 16.77 -13.61
C TYR A 55 -0.14 17.83 -13.73
N TRP A 56 0.00 18.97 -13.04
CA TRP A 56 -0.96 20.08 -13.15
C TRP A 56 -0.82 20.87 -14.45
N SER A 57 0.35 20.84 -15.10
CA SER A 57 0.54 21.56 -16.37
C SER A 57 0.25 20.70 -17.61
N VAL A 58 -0.25 19.48 -17.44
CA VAL A 58 -0.51 18.56 -18.56
C VAL A 58 -1.96 18.70 -18.96
N PRO A 59 -2.27 19.20 -20.17
CA PRO A 59 -3.66 19.43 -20.57
C PRO A 59 -4.44 18.12 -20.67
N LYS A 60 -5.67 18.13 -20.16
CA LYS A 60 -6.62 17.03 -20.28
C LYS A 60 -8.04 17.57 -20.09
N ASP A 61 -8.89 17.28 -21.08
CA ASP A 61 -10.31 17.63 -21.07
C ASP A 61 -10.99 17.01 -19.85
N THR A 62 -11.25 17.85 -18.85
CA THR A 62 -11.79 17.45 -17.54
C THR A 62 -13.28 17.68 -17.44
N ASP A 63 -13.82 18.66 -18.17
CA ASP A 63 -15.22 19.00 -18.16
C ASP A 63 -16.06 18.27 -19.22
N GLY A 64 -15.39 17.69 -20.23
CA GLY A 64 -15.94 16.87 -21.30
C GLY A 64 -16.38 17.67 -22.52
N ASP A 65 -15.90 18.91 -22.71
CA ASP A 65 -16.30 19.77 -23.83
C ASP A 65 -15.54 19.49 -25.14
N GLY A 66 -14.53 18.63 -25.11
CA GLY A 66 -13.70 18.25 -26.25
C GLY A 66 -12.52 19.19 -26.51
N HIS A 67 -12.30 20.18 -25.65
CA HIS A 67 -11.19 21.11 -25.68
C HIS A 67 -10.27 20.92 -24.46
N PHE A 68 -9.11 21.59 -24.45
CA PHE A 68 -8.09 21.46 -23.39
C PHE A 68 -7.69 22.82 -22.79
N ASP A 69 -8.45 23.86 -23.09
CA ASP A 69 -8.17 25.25 -22.73
C ASP A 69 -9.12 25.79 -21.65
N SER A 70 -10.09 24.99 -21.19
CA SER A 70 -10.97 25.37 -20.11
C SER A 70 -10.18 25.50 -18.78
N PRO A 71 -10.50 26.49 -17.93
CA PRO A 71 -9.87 26.62 -16.62
C PRO A 71 -10.05 25.33 -15.80
N GLY A 72 -8.94 24.66 -15.52
CA GLY A 72 -8.93 23.39 -14.79
C GLY A 72 -8.75 22.15 -15.67
N ASP A 73 -8.62 22.28 -16.99
CA ASP A 73 -8.28 21.18 -17.89
C ASP A 73 -6.83 20.73 -17.73
N ASN A 74 -6.62 19.86 -16.75
CA ASN A 74 -5.33 19.24 -16.52
C ASN A 74 -5.49 17.87 -15.89
N VAL A 75 -4.42 17.08 -15.97
CA VAL A 75 -4.40 15.71 -15.46
C VAL A 75 -4.68 15.64 -13.96
N ALA A 76 -4.23 16.62 -13.17
CA ALA A 76 -4.47 16.62 -11.73
C ALA A 76 -5.95 16.70 -11.38
N ASN A 77 -6.70 17.55 -12.07
CA ASN A 77 -8.14 17.63 -11.93
C ASN A 77 -8.85 16.42 -12.56
N TYR A 78 -8.38 15.98 -13.74
CA TYR A 78 -8.99 14.87 -14.46
C TYR A 78 -9.00 13.58 -13.66
N VAL A 79 -7.90 13.15 -13.06
CA VAL A 79 -7.81 11.80 -12.44
C VAL A 79 -8.71 11.63 -11.21
N TRP A 80 -9.18 12.73 -10.59
CA TRP A 80 -9.97 12.69 -9.35
C TRP A 80 -11.46 12.98 -9.53
N ASN A 81 -11.91 13.36 -10.74
CA ASN A 81 -13.29 13.80 -10.99
C ASN A 81 -14.39 12.75 -10.75
N HIS A 82 -14.02 11.48 -10.60
CA HIS A 82 -14.94 10.42 -10.20
C HIS A 82 -15.36 10.55 -8.74
N LEU A 83 -14.52 11.13 -7.88
CA LEU A 83 -14.81 11.37 -6.46
C LEU A 83 -15.57 12.68 -6.25
N PHE A 84 -16.43 12.69 -5.24
CA PHE A 84 -17.17 13.88 -4.84
C PHE A 84 -17.48 13.93 -3.35
N ILE A 85 -17.79 15.14 -2.87
CA ILE A 85 -18.39 15.39 -1.56
C ILE A 85 -19.71 16.15 -1.74
N TYR A 86 -20.53 16.21 -0.70
CA TYR A 86 -21.71 17.08 -0.68
C TYR A 86 -21.49 18.38 0.07
N LYS A 87 -20.60 18.39 1.08
CA LYS A 87 -20.35 19.56 1.91
C LYS A 87 -18.92 19.62 2.45
N ASP A 88 -18.46 18.54 3.08
CA ASP A 88 -17.19 18.49 3.79
C ASP A 88 -16.58 17.08 3.76
N LEU A 89 -15.30 16.97 4.12
CA LEU A 89 -14.55 15.71 4.24
C LEU A 89 -14.88 14.92 5.51
N GLU A 90 -15.83 15.38 6.33
CA GLU A 90 -16.46 14.58 7.40
C GLU A 90 -17.53 13.63 6.83
N GLY A 91 -17.92 13.83 5.55
CA GLY A 91 -18.90 13.00 4.86
C GLY A 91 -20.33 13.48 5.02
N THR A 92 -20.54 14.77 5.34
CA THR A 92 -21.88 15.33 5.51
C THR A 92 -22.64 15.36 4.18
N LYS A 93 -23.74 14.62 4.11
CA LYS A 93 -24.74 14.71 3.03
C LYS A 93 -25.98 15.45 3.55
N PRO A 94 -26.27 16.68 3.10
CA PRO A 94 -27.46 17.42 3.50
C PRO A 94 -28.75 16.65 3.19
N ALA A 95 -29.77 16.82 4.03
CA ALA A 95 -31.07 16.21 3.80
C ALA A 95 -31.67 16.68 2.47
N GLY A 96 -32.12 15.74 1.63
CA GLY A 96 -32.67 16.03 0.31
C GLY A 96 -31.64 16.29 -0.80
N ALA A 97 -30.33 16.21 -0.51
CA ALA A 97 -29.29 16.40 -1.51
C ALA A 97 -29.40 15.40 -2.67
N THR A 98 -29.18 15.90 -3.88
CA THR A 98 -29.30 15.20 -5.17
C THR A 98 -27.97 15.21 -5.92
N ASP A 99 -27.91 14.54 -7.07
CA ASP A 99 -26.71 14.50 -7.92
C ASP A 99 -26.19 15.90 -8.33
N LYS A 100 -27.06 16.91 -8.35
CA LYS A 100 -26.70 18.30 -8.69
C LYS A 100 -25.93 19.02 -7.57
N ASP A 101 -26.07 18.54 -6.34
CA ASP A 101 -25.42 19.12 -5.16
C ASP A 101 -24.02 18.54 -4.93
N ARG A 102 -23.58 17.61 -5.79
CA ARG A 102 -22.26 16.99 -5.71
C ARG A 102 -21.17 18.00 -6.08
N LEU A 103 -20.18 18.11 -5.22
CA LEU A 103 -18.95 18.84 -5.45
C LEU A 103 -17.87 17.83 -5.85
N ARG A 104 -17.64 17.67 -7.16
CA ARG A 104 -16.61 16.76 -7.69
C ARG A 104 -15.22 17.35 -7.51
N ILE A 105 -14.31 16.53 -7.04
CA ILE A 105 -12.89 16.88 -6.91
C ILE A 105 -12.32 17.03 -8.32
N GLY A 106 -11.58 18.10 -8.60
CA GLY A 106 -11.11 18.45 -9.93
C GLY A 106 -12.14 19.14 -10.85
N ARG A 107 -13.40 19.31 -10.43
CA ARG A 107 -14.37 20.17 -11.16
C ARG A 107 -14.84 21.35 -10.31
N GLN A 108 -15.73 21.10 -9.36
CA GLN A 108 -16.18 22.16 -8.43
C GLN A 108 -15.11 22.50 -7.40
N ILE A 109 -14.27 21.53 -7.05
CA ILE A 109 -13.15 21.69 -6.10
C ILE A 109 -11.85 21.46 -6.85
N PRO A 110 -11.16 22.49 -7.36
CA PRO A 110 -9.93 22.30 -8.12
C PRO A 110 -8.80 21.76 -7.22
N VAL A 111 -7.96 20.90 -7.79
CA VAL A 111 -6.73 20.41 -7.15
C VAL A 111 -5.64 21.44 -7.39
N ASN A 112 -5.23 22.12 -6.32
CA ASN A 112 -4.19 23.16 -6.40
C ASN A 112 -2.82 22.54 -6.70
N ILE A 113 -1.95 23.33 -7.34
CA ILE A 113 -0.55 22.95 -7.59
C ILE A 113 0.13 22.59 -6.26
N ASP A 114 0.96 21.55 -6.28
CA ASP A 114 1.65 21.02 -5.11
C ASP A 114 0.71 20.67 -3.94
N SER A 115 -0.54 20.33 -4.24
CA SER A 115 -1.55 19.92 -3.26
C SER A 115 -2.28 18.66 -3.69
N GLY A 116 -2.74 17.88 -2.70
CA GLY A 116 -3.53 16.68 -2.91
C GLY A 116 -5.01 16.95 -3.22
N PRO A 117 -5.79 15.90 -3.58
CA PRO A 117 -7.25 16.00 -3.77
C PRO A 117 -8.00 16.39 -2.49
N SER A 118 -7.39 16.24 -1.31
CA SER A 118 -7.91 16.71 -0.02
C SER A 118 -7.74 18.22 0.21
N GLY A 119 -6.98 18.90 -0.66
CA GLY A 119 -6.57 20.29 -0.48
C GLY A 119 -5.35 20.48 0.43
N LYS A 120 -4.75 19.40 0.95
CA LYS A 120 -3.53 19.47 1.76
C LYS A 120 -2.32 19.85 0.90
N PRO A 121 -1.49 20.84 1.32
CA PRO A 121 -0.26 21.15 0.63
C PRO A 121 0.74 20.01 0.80
N LEU A 122 1.62 19.81 -0.17
CA LEU A 122 2.69 18.81 -0.12
C LEU A 122 3.51 18.89 1.19
N SER A 123 3.81 20.10 1.64
CA SER A 123 4.68 20.38 2.78
C SER A 123 4.27 21.69 3.46
N GLY A 124 4.49 21.79 4.78
CA GLY A 124 4.27 23.02 5.53
C GLY A 124 2.82 23.28 5.93
N GLY A 125 2.10 22.25 6.35
CA GLY A 125 0.69 22.33 6.74
C GLY A 125 0.41 21.75 8.13
N TYR A 126 -0.85 21.80 8.56
CA TYR A 126 -1.32 21.09 9.76
C TYR A 126 -2.09 19.82 9.35
N LEU A 127 -1.84 18.73 10.07
CA LEU A 127 -2.60 17.49 9.97
C LEU A 127 -4.02 17.70 10.53
N ASP A 128 -5.02 17.07 9.91
CA ASP A 128 -6.38 17.06 10.42
C ASP A 128 -6.57 15.90 11.40
N TYR A 129 -7.24 16.16 12.52
CA TYR A 129 -7.59 15.10 13.46
C TYR A 129 -8.84 14.35 13.00
N VAL A 130 -8.73 13.03 12.98
CA VAL A 130 -9.79 12.11 12.59
C VAL A 130 -10.40 11.46 13.82
N GLY A 131 -11.70 11.66 14.01
CA GLY A 131 -12.43 11.13 15.15
C GLY A 131 -12.73 9.62 15.08
N LYS A 132 -13.67 9.16 15.90
CA LYS A 132 -14.01 7.73 16.06
C LYS A 132 -14.55 7.03 14.80
N ASN A 133 -15.06 7.79 13.84
CA ASN A 133 -15.74 7.26 12.64
C ASN A 133 -14.83 7.19 11.40
N GLY A 134 -13.53 7.52 11.54
CA GLY A 134 -12.68 7.77 10.38
C GLY A 134 -12.94 9.14 9.76
N GLY A 135 -12.21 9.45 8.69
CA GLY A 135 -12.15 10.79 8.08
C GLY A 135 -11.74 10.73 6.62
N ASN A 136 -11.57 11.92 6.01
CA ASN A 136 -11.38 12.08 4.57
C ASN A 136 -12.42 11.29 3.76
N VAL A 137 -13.68 11.54 4.11
CA VAL A 137 -14.80 10.82 3.53
C VAL A 137 -15.17 11.43 2.18
N VAL A 138 -15.08 10.61 1.15
CA VAL A 138 -15.52 10.94 -0.22
C VAL A 138 -16.60 9.95 -0.68
N PHE A 139 -17.29 10.30 -1.75
CA PHE A 139 -18.29 9.46 -2.38
C PHE A 139 -17.87 9.14 -3.82
N THR A 140 -18.26 7.97 -4.29
CA THR A 140 -18.07 7.53 -5.67
C THR A 140 -19.31 6.78 -6.16
N ASP A 141 -19.45 6.66 -7.48
CA ASP A 141 -20.51 5.86 -8.11
C ASP A 141 -19.97 4.46 -8.47
N THR A 142 -20.87 3.49 -8.66
CA THR A 142 -20.52 2.10 -8.96
C THR A 142 -20.85 1.71 -10.40
N LEU A 143 -20.50 0.48 -10.80
CA LEU A 143 -20.99 -0.14 -12.04
C LEU A 143 -22.46 -0.53 -11.99
N VAL A 144 -23.08 -0.57 -10.81
CA VAL A 144 -24.50 -0.89 -10.62
C VAL A 144 -25.26 0.44 -10.62
N PRO A 145 -25.92 0.86 -11.72
CA PRO A 145 -26.43 2.23 -11.85
C PRO A 145 -27.40 2.70 -10.76
N PRO A 146 -28.23 1.83 -10.15
CA PRO A 146 -29.05 2.21 -9.00
C PRO A 146 -28.26 2.44 -7.69
N VAL A 147 -27.03 1.93 -7.57
CA VAL A 147 -26.17 2.08 -6.39
C VAL A 147 -25.25 3.27 -6.60
N LYS A 148 -25.69 4.42 -6.08
CA LYS A 148 -24.96 5.69 -6.11
C LYS A 148 -24.48 6.09 -4.72
N ASP A 149 -23.60 7.09 -4.67
CA ASP A 149 -23.10 7.68 -3.42
C ASP A 149 -22.46 6.66 -2.48
N VAL A 150 -21.63 5.76 -3.02
CA VAL A 150 -20.86 4.84 -2.18
C VAL A 150 -19.84 5.65 -1.40
N LYS A 151 -19.98 5.61 -0.07
CA LYS A 151 -19.10 6.29 0.88
C LYS A 151 -17.77 5.54 0.98
N LEU A 152 -16.67 6.23 0.76
CA LEU A 152 -15.31 5.75 0.98
C LEU A 152 -14.72 6.53 2.17
N VAL A 153 -14.33 5.81 3.23
CA VAL A 153 -13.65 6.38 4.39
C VAL A 153 -12.16 6.13 4.24
N LEU A 154 -11.40 7.14 3.83
CA LEU A 154 -10.02 6.97 3.40
C LEU A 154 -8.99 7.01 4.55
N THR A 155 -9.38 7.55 5.70
CA THR A 155 -8.52 7.63 6.89
C THR A 155 -9.16 6.93 8.07
N ALA A 156 -8.40 6.06 8.73
CA ALA A 156 -8.85 5.33 9.91
C ALA A 156 -9.10 6.27 11.10
N SER A 157 -9.92 5.81 12.04
CA SER A 157 -10.27 6.58 13.25
C SER A 157 -9.06 6.96 14.13
N HIS A 158 -9.19 8.00 14.95
CA HIS A 158 -8.20 8.42 15.98
C HIS A 158 -6.76 8.65 15.46
N LEU A 159 -6.63 9.19 14.25
CA LEU A 159 -5.37 9.55 13.62
C LEU A 159 -5.32 11.05 13.32
N TRP A 160 -4.11 11.59 13.22
CA TRP A 160 -3.87 12.88 12.57
C TRP A 160 -3.37 12.59 11.15
N ASP A 161 -3.90 13.29 10.15
CA ASP A 161 -3.65 12.94 8.76
C ASP A 161 -3.53 14.15 7.82
N ALA A 162 -2.65 14.01 6.83
CA ALA A 162 -2.64 14.82 5.62
C ALA A 162 -2.68 13.87 4.42
N LEU A 163 -3.87 13.65 3.90
CA LEU A 163 -4.13 12.69 2.84
C LEU A 163 -3.77 13.25 1.46
N GLY A 164 -3.15 12.41 0.64
CA GLY A 164 -3.05 12.60 -0.81
C GLY A 164 -1.95 13.56 -1.27
N LEU A 165 -0.86 13.60 -0.53
CA LEU A 165 0.30 14.44 -0.80
C LEU A 165 0.97 14.03 -2.12
N PRO A 166 1.19 14.95 -3.07
CA PRO A 166 1.76 14.61 -4.37
C PRO A 166 3.29 14.47 -4.32
N LEU A 167 3.82 13.66 -3.40
CA LEU A 167 5.26 13.44 -3.20
C LEU A 167 5.95 12.95 -4.47
N THR A 168 7.19 13.39 -4.68
CA THR A 168 8.05 12.92 -5.78
C THR A 168 9.26 12.16 -5.24
N ALA A 169 9.86 11.30 -6.05
CA ALA A 169 11.12 10.62 -5.72
C ALA A 169 12.35 11.53 -5.88
N PHE A 170 12.17 12.86 -5.93
CA PHE A 170 13.24 13.81 -6.25
C PHE A 170 13.40 14.85 -5.15
N ASN A 171 14.65 15.11 -4.79
CA ASN A 171 14.99 16.12 -3.80
C ASN A 171 15.10 17.52 -4.42
N ASP A 172 14.71 18.56 -3.67
CA ASP A 172 14.80 19.97 -4.07
C ASP A 172 16.25 20.40 -4.29
N SER A 173 17.15 19.91 -3.43
CA SER A 173 18.57 20.28 -3.40
C SER A 173 19.34 19.73 -4.60
N THR A 174 18.99 18.52 -5.08
CA THR A 174 19.66 17.86 -6.21
C THR A 174 18.98 18.16 -7.54
N ARG A 175 17.66 18.38 -7.54
CA ARG A 175 16.91 18.66 -8.76
C ARG A 175 17.09 20.10 -9.25
N LYS A 176 18.02 20.32 -10.18
CA LYS A 176 18.32 21.65 -10.77
C LYS A 176 18.13 21.78 -12.29
N GLY A 177 18.14 20.67 -13.06
CA GLY A 177 18.01 20.68 -14.53
C GLY A 177 16.57 20.64 -15.04
N THR A 178 16.38 20.42 -16.35
CA THR A 178 15.06 20.13 -16.93
C THR A 178 14.66 18.67 -16.70
N ILE A 179 13.37 18.32 -16.77
CA ILE A 179 12.93 16.91 -16.58
C ILE A 179 13.67 15.91 -17.51
N ARG A 180 14.16 16.36 -18.67
CA ARG A 180 14.95 15.59 -19.64
C ARG A 180 16.28 15.09 -19.09
N SER A 181 16.85 15.81 -18.13
CA SER A 181 18.18 15.51 -17.60
C SER A 181 18.17 14.49 -16.46
N VAL A 182 17.00 13.96 -16.06
CA VAL A 182 16.86 13.03 -14.93
C VAL A 182 17.55 11.70 -15.24
N THR A 183 18.32 11.19 -14.30
CA THR A 183 18.98 9.88 -14.34
C THR A 183 18.51 9.01 -13.19
N GLU A 184 18.78 7.71 -13.23
CA GLU A 184 18.49 6.80 -12.11
C GLU A 184 19.17 7.23 -10.80
N LYS A 185 20.27 8.01 -10.87
CA LYS A 185 20.97 8.54 -9.68
C LYS A 185 20.24 9.71 -9.01
N ASP A 186 19.29 10.35 -9.69
CA ASP A 186 18.52 11.45 -9.11
C ASP A 186 17.41 10.96 -8.17
N PHE A 187 17.07 9.66 -8.21
CA PHE A 187 16.00 9.08 -7.41
C PHE A 187 16.37 8.98 -5.93
N GLN A 188 15.41 9.35 -5.09
CA GLN A 188 15.39 9.21 -3.64
C GLN A 188 14.08 8.49 -3.29
N PRO A 189 14.10 7.14 -3.26
CA PRO A 189 12.88 6.36 -3.18
C PRO A 189 12.18 6.42 -1.82
N PHE A 190 12.85 6.91 -0.77
CA PHE A 190 12.27 7.07 0.57
C PHE A 190 12.39 8.52 1.02
N GLN A 191 11.24 9.19 1.07
CA GLN A 191 11.13 10.60 1.44
C GLN A 191 11.03 10.75 2.95
N TYR A 192 11.77 11.70 3.52
CA TYR A 192 11.71 12.03 4.95
C TYR A 192 10.56 13.01 5.21
N SER A 193 9.62 12.62 6.04
CA SER A 193 8.50 13.46 6.48
C SER A 193 8.55 13.67 7.98
N THR A 194 8.56 14.91 8.43
CA THR A 194 8.62 15.29 9.85
C THR A 194 7.27 15.80 10.32
N VAL A 195 6.90 15.43 11.53
CA VAL A 195 5.76 15.99 12.27
C VAL A 195 6.27 16.64 13.55
N GLU A 196 5.93 17.91 13.74
CA GLU A 196 6.20 18.68 14.95
C GLU A 196 4.90 18.92 15.73
N MET A 197 4.99 18.80 17.05
CA MET A 197 3.88 19.15 17.94
C MET A 197 3.89 20.66 18.22
N HIS A 198 2.78 21.31 17.90
CA HIS A 198 2.53 22.72 18.18
C HIS A 198 1.39 22.84 19.20
N ASP A 199 1.35 23.95 19.94
CA ASP A 199 0.21 24.32 20.76
C ASP A 199 -0.94 24.88 19.89
N ARG A 200 -2.10 25.16 20.50
CA ARG A 200 -3.27 25.72 19.81
C ARG A 200 -2.97 27.02 19.05
N THR A 201 -1.99 27.80 19.49
CA THR A 201 -1.57 29.08 18.89
C THR A 201 -0.63 28.89 17.69
N GLY A 202 -0.17 27.65 17.46
CA GLY A 202 0.77 27.31 16.39
C GLY A 202 2.23 27.45 16.80
N LYS A 203 2.54 27.62 18.09
CA LYS A 203 3.92 27.66 18.57
C LYS A 203 4.41 26.24 18.86
N SER A 204 5.62 25.92 18.39
CA SER A 204 6.28 24.65 18.65
C SER A 204 6.38 24.33 20.15
N VAL A 205 5.84 23.17 20.54
CA VAL A 205 5.96 22.60 21.88
C VAL A 205 7.39 22.14 22.06
N LYS A 206 7.99 22.50 23.21
CA LYS A 206 9.38 22.20 23.51
C LYS A 206 9.53 21.06 24.50
N ASP A 207 10.52 20.21 24.27
CA ASP A 207 10.92 19.17 25.21
C ASP A 207 11.74 19.75 26.38
N ALA A 208 12.17 18.88 27.31
CA ALA A 208 12.97 19.28 28.47
C ALA A 208 14.35 19.86 28.11
N THR A 209 14.82 19.67 26.89
CA THR A 209 16.08 20.19 26.36
C THR A 209 15.90 21.45 25.49
N ASN A 210 14.68 22.01 25.47
CA ASN A 210 14.30 23.18 24.68
C ASN A 210 14.30 22.94 23.14
N HIS A 211 14.26 21.69 22.70
CA HIS A 211 14.06 21.34 21.28
C HIS A 211 12.59 21.15 20.94
N ALA A 212 12.22 21.32 19.67
CA ALA A 212 10.86 21.02 19.21
C ALA A 212 10.56 19.54 19.41
N VAL A 213 9.40 19.22 19.99
CA VAL A 213 8.90 17.84 20.01
C VAL A 213 8.56 17.45 18.57
N SER A 214 9.45 16.67 17.96
CA SER A 214 9.39 16.33 16.54
C SER A 214 9.83 14.89 16.33
N TYR A 215 9.16 14.23 15.38
CA TYR A 215 9.46 12.86 14.96
C TYR A 215 9.36 12.81 13.45
N PHE A 216 10.09 11.88 12.83
CA PHE A 216 10.02 11.69 11.39
C PHE A 216 9.52 10.30 11.02
N GLY A 217 9.00 10.17 9.81
CA GLY A 217 8.69 8.90 9.18
C GLY A 217 9.10 8.91 7.71
N THR A 218 8.88 7.77 7.05
CA THR A 218 9.21 7.60 5.63
C THR A 218 8.00 7.47 4.73
N ASN A 219 8.09 8.05 3.55
CA ASN A 219 7.13 7.83 2.46
C ASN A 219 7.87 7.21 1.26
N PRO A 220 7.62 5.94 0.93
CA PRO A 220 8.19 5.32 -0.26
C PRO A 220 7.54 5.89 -1.52
N VAL A 221 8.34 6.44 -2.43
CA VAL A 221 7.90 7.03 -3.71
C VAL A 221 8.96 6.72 -4.76
N ASP A 222 8.59 6.00 -5.82
CA ASP A 222 9.52 5.62 -6.89
C ASP A 222 8.79 5.45 -8.23
N ILE A 223 9.52 5.09 -9.28
CA ILE A 223 9.00 4.83 -10.63
C ILE A 223 9.31 3.39 -11.06
N PRO A 224 8.34 2.67 -11.64
CA PRO A 224 8.58 1.33 -12.21
C PRO A 224 9.62 1.35 -13.33
N ASN A 225 10.47 0.33 -13.42
CA ASN A 225 11.48 0.22 -14.48
C ASN A 225 10.90 -0.34 -15.80
N CYS A 226 9.75 0.17 -16.24
CA CYS A 226 9.11 -0.26 -17.49
C CYS A 226 10.09 -0.17 -18.68
N TYR A 227 10.95 0.85 -18.67
CA TYR A 227 11.96 1.07 -19.72
C TYR A 227 12.93 -0.11 -19.88
N ALA A 228 13.20 -0.89 -18.84
CA ALA A 228 14.11 -2.04 -18.95
C ALA A 228 13.60 -3.04 -20.01
N CYS A 229 12.31 -3.36 -19.99
CA CYS A 229 11.70 -4.31 -20.92
C CYS A 229 11.11 -3.66 -22.18
N HIS A 230 10.59 -2.45 -22.07
CA HIS A 230 9.81 -1.79 -23.13
C HIS A 230 10.60 -0.78 -23.98
N SER A 231 11.92 -0.67 -23.81
CA SER A 231 12.75 0.22 -24.63
C SER A 231 14.05 -0.46 -25.08
N ARG A 232 14.70 0.10 -26.12
CA ARG A 232 15.95 -0.39 -26.70
C ARG A 232 15.87 -1.91 -26.94
N ASN A 233 16.84 -2.68 -26.47
CA ASN A 233 16.91 -4.12 -26.64
C ASN A 233 16.12 -4.91 -25.59
N GLY A 234 15.24 -4.23 -24.82
CA GLY A 234 14.35 -4.92 -23.90
C GLY A 234 13.39 -5.86 -24.64
N LYS A 235 13.01 -6.97 -23.99
CA LYS A 235 12.19 -8.04 -24.60
C LYS A 235 10.91 -7.54 -25.26
N ALA A 236 10.16 -6.67 -24.58
CA ALA A 236 8.90 -6.16 -25.10
C ALA A 236 9.11 -5.14 -26.23
N ALA A 237 10.22 -4.40 -26.23
CA ALA A 237 10.58 -3.55 -27.36
C ALA A 237 10.99 -4.36 -28.59
N GLN A 238 11.76 -5.45 -28.41
CA GLN A 238 12.12 -6.32 -29.52
C GLN A 238 10.87 -6.99 -30.13
N MET A 239 9.98 -7.51 -29.28
CA MET A 239 8.68 -8.06 -29.72
C MET A 239 7.88 -7.05 -30.55
N ALA A 240 7.77 -5.80 -30.10
CA ALA A 240 7.07 -4.77 -30.86
C ALA A 240 7.69 -4.51 -32.25
N ARG A 241 9.03 -4.48 -32.34
CA ARG A 241 9.74 -4.33 -33.63
C ARG A 241 9.54 -5.53 -34.54
N ASP A 242 9.57 -6.73 -33.99
CA ASP A 242 9.32 -7.97 -34.74
C ASP A 242 7.89 -7.99 -35.32
N GLU A 243 6.95 -7.31 -34.65
CA GLU A 243 5.58 -7.09 -35.13
C GLU A 243 5.40 -5.88 -36.08
N GLY A 244 6.50 -5.22 -36.44
CA GLY A 244 6.54 -4.07 -37.35
C GLY A 244 6.12 -2.74 -36.71
N LEU A 245 6.11 -2.63 -35.38
CA LEU A 245 5.81 -1.39 -34.66
C LEU A 245 7.10 -0.57 -34.49
N ASP A 246 7.10 0.68 -35.00
CA ASP A 246 8.30 1.53 -35.03
C ASP A 246 8.13 2.89 -34.31
N PHE A 247 6.94 3.18 -33.76
CA PHE A 247 6.65 4.46 -33.10
C PHE A 247 7.58 4.74 -31.91
N SER A 248 7.95 3.70 -31.15
CA SER A 248 8.84 3.83 -30.00
C SER A 248 10.26 4.22 -30.41
N ASP A 249 10.75 3.74 -31.56
CA ASP A 249 12.08 4.11 -32.08
C ASP A 249 12.10 5.56 -32.55
N LYS A 250 11.01 6.04 -33.17
CA LYS A 250 10.81 7.46 -33.53
C LYS A 250 10.82 8.33 -32.28
N GLU A 251 10.10 7.92 -31.25
CA GLU A 251 10.02 8.62 -29.96
C GLU A 251 11.40 8.78 -29.32
N TYR A 252 12.18 7.71 -29.23
CA TYR A 252 13.54 7.80 -28.69
C TYR A 252 14.43 8.73 -29.51
N LYS A 253 14.41 8.59 -30.84
CA LYS A 253 15.23 9.42 -31.75
C LYS A 253 14.91 10.89 -31.56
N TYR A 254 13.63 11.23 -31.39
CA TYR A 254 13.19 12.58 -31.07
C TYR A 254 13.83 13.08 -29.77
N TRP A 255 13.73 12.32 -28.67
CA TRP A 255 14.29 12.78 -27.39
C TRP A 255 15.81 12.88 -27.41
N LYS A 256 16.51 11.94 -28.04
CA LYS A 256 17.97 12.02 -28.20
C LYS A 256 18.45 13.15 -29.12
N SER A 257 17.56 13.90 -29.77
CA SER A 257 17.95 15.13 -30.47
C SER A 257 18.27 16.30 -29.53
N TYR A 258 17.80 16.24 -28.27
CA TYR A 258 18.09 17.26 -27.27
C TYR A 258 19.45 17.00 -26.59
N PRO A 259 20.31 18.03 -26.45
CA PRO A 259 21.65 17.87 -25.89
C PRO A 259 21.64 17.52 -24.38
N ASP A 260 20.59 17.90 -23.66
CA ASP A 260 20.42 17.65 -22.22
C ASP A 260 19.60 16.40 -21.90
N GLU A 261 19.17 15.62 -22.91
CA GLU A 261 18.40 14.40 -22.72
C GLU A 261 19.25 13.24 -22.20
N SER A 262 18.90 12.77 -21.01
CA SER A 262 19.51 11.59 -20.42
C SER A 262 19.10 10.32 -21.17
N GLU A 263 19.91 9.28 -21.06
CA GLU A 263 19.56 7.96 -21.59
C GLU A 263 18.29 7.39 -20.92
N TYR A 264 18.16 7.59 -19.61
CA TYR A 264 17.02 7.12 -18.83
C TYR A 264 15.70 7.72 -19.34
N MET A 265 15.68 9.03 -19.57
CA MET A 265 14.48 9.74 -20.00
C MET A 265 14.05 9.40 -21.43
N ALA A 266 15.02 9.28 -22.35
CA ALA A 266 14.71 8.87 -23.72
C ALA A 266 14.12 7.44 -23.75
N ARG A 267 14.64 6.55 -22.92
CA ARG A 267 14.13 5.16 -22.79
C ARG A 267 12.77 5.09 -22.11
N LEU A 268 12.48 5.94 -21.12
CA LEU A 268 11.15 6.04 -20.53
C LEU A 268 10.10 6.55 -21.52
N ALA A 269 10.44 7.55 -22.34
CA ALA A 269 9.57 8.02 -23.39
C ALA A 269 9.27 6.91 -24.41
N GLU A 270 10.33 6.25 -24.90
CA GLU A 270 10.24 5.09 -25.78
C GLU A 270 9.33 4.01 -25.20
N SER A 271 9.54 3.66 -23.94
CA SER A 271 8.72 2.68 -23.20
C SER A 271 7.25 3.05 -23.22
N SER A 272 6.93 4.32 -23.01
CA SER A 272 5.54 4.80 -22.94
C SER A 272 4.84 4.62 -24.29
N ILE A 273 5.50 5.03 -25.38
CA ILE A 273 4.97 4.86 -26.74
C ILE A 273 4.93 3.39 -27.17
N ASN A 274 5.90 2.58 -26.76
CA ASN A 274 5.89 1.15 -27.03
C ASN A 274 4.69 0.46 -26.38
N ILE A 275 4.40 0.77 -25.10
CA ILE A 275 3.23 0.24 -24.39
C ILE A 275 1.95 0.60 -25.15
N LEU A 276 1.77 1.87 -25.56
CA LEU A 276 0.60 2.29 -26.32
C LEU A 276 0.50 1.62 -27.70
N SER A 277 1.64 1.41 -28.38
CA SER A 277 1.70 0.72 -29.69
C SER A 277 1.22 -0.73 -29.57
N LEU A 278 1.68 -1.43 -28.54
CA LEU A 278 1.25 -2.80 -28.24
C LEU A 278 -0.25 -2.85 -27.90
N HIS A 279 -0.76 -1.85 -27.17
CA HIS A 279 -2.20 -1.77 -26.90
C HIS A 279 -3.02 -1.60 -28.19
N ASP A 280 -2.61 -0.70 -29.08
CA ASP A 280 -3.33 -0.49 -30.34
C ASP A 280 -3.31 -1.77 -31.20
N LYS A 281 -2.17 -2.47 -31.21
CA LYS A 281 -1.98 -3.72 -31.95
C LYS A 281 -2.82 -4.88 -31.41
N HIS A 282 -2.85 -5.09 -30.10
CA HIS A 282 -3.40 -6.31 -29.49
C HIS A 282 -4.77 -6.12 -28.82
N HIS A 283 -5.14 -4.87 -28.53
CA HIS A 283 -6.30 -4.56 -27.70
C HIS A 283 -7.27 -3.60 -28.39
N LYS A 284 -7.18 -3.39 -29.71
CA LYS A 284 -8.12 -2.57 -30.49
C LYS A 284 -8.28 -1.14 -29.98
N THR A 285 -7.30 -0.64 -29.24
CA THR A 285 -7.24 0.76 -28.84
C THR A 285 -6.76 1.60 -30.03
N THR A 286 -6.81 2.92 -29.87
CA THR A 286 -6.42 3.88 -30.91
C THR A 286 -5.61 5.03 -30.33
N PHE A 287 -4.79 4.75 -29.32
CA PHE A 287 -4.03 5.75 -28.57
C PHE A 287 -3.07 6.53 -29.48
N LEU A 288 -2.46 5.87 -30.47
CA LEU A 288 -1.50 6.48 -31.39
C LEU A 288 -2.10 6.98 -32.71
N LYS A 289 -3.44 7.02 -32.84
CA LYS A 289 -4.14 7.44 -34.07
C LYS A 289 -3.75 8.83 -34.57
N ASP A 290 -3.37 9.74 -33.67
CA ASP A 290 -2.97 11.13 -33.94
C ASP A 290 -1.55 11.39 -33.45
N TYR A 291 -0.67 10.38 -33.53
CA TYR A 291 0.73 10.52 -33.14
C TYR A 291 1.48 11.47 -34.09
N LYS A 292 2.11 12.50 -33.53
CA LYS A 292 2.83 13.56 -34.26
C LYS A 292 4.31 13.54 -33.90
N GLU A 293 5.11 12.79 -34.63
CA GLU A 293 6.54 12.53 -34.35
C GLU A 293 7.38 13.80 -34.07
N ASN A 294 7.08 14.92 -34.72
CA ASN A 294 7.86 16.15 -34.65
C ASN A 294 7.25 17.23 -33.73
N ALA A 295 6.16 16.93 -33.03
CA ALA A 295 5.53 17.91 -32.14
C ALA A 295 6.39 18.17 -30.89
N SER A 296 6.65 19.45 -30.60
CA SER A 296 7.46 19.88 -29.46
C SER A 296 6.76 19.79 -28.10
N GLY A 297 5.42 19.75 -28.11
CA GLY A 297 4.59 19.59 -26.92
C GLY A 297 4.02 18.17 -26.80
N ASN A 298 2.71 18.04 -27.04
CA ASN A 298 2.01 16.77 -27.00
C ASN A 298 2.13 16.01 -28.33
N ARG A 299 2.83 14.87 -28.32
CA ARG A 299 2.95 13.99 -29.51
C ARG A 299 1.79 13.03 -29.68
N LEU A 300 0.88 12.89 -28.73
CA LEU A 300 -0.36 12.11 -28.88
C LEU A 300 -1.50 12.91 -29.52
N GLY A 301 -1.26 14.19 -29.87
CA GLY A 301 -2.25 15.03 -30.53
C GLY A 301 -3.56 15.11 -29.75
N SER A 302 -4.68 14.95 -30.44
CA SER A 302 -6.04 14.95 -29.89
C SER A 302 -6.32 13.78 -28.93
N THR A 303 -5.53 12.69 -28.95
CA THR A 303 -5.65 11.63 -27.93
C THR A 303 -5.32 12.16 -26.53
N GLY A 304 -4.35 13.08 -26.43
CA GLY A 304 -3.89 13.59 -25.14
C GLY A 304 -3.28 12.51 -24.23
N LEU A 305 -3.17 12.79 -22.93
CA LEU A 305 -2.71 11.80 -21.95
C LEU A 305 -3.69 10.61 -21.88
N VAL A 306 -3.13 9.39 -21.93
CA VAL A 306 -3.84 8.14 -21.68
C VAL A 306 -3.78 7.81 -20.19
N ASN A 307 -4.94 7.70 -19.55
CA ASN A 307 -5.09 7.29 -18.17
C ASN A 307 -5.59 5.84 -18.11
N CYS A 308 -4.78 4.93 -17.57
CA CYS A 308 -5.08 3.49 -17.57
C CYS A 308 -6.43 3.17 -16.90
N ALA A 309 -6.75 3.87 -15.81
CA ALA A 309 -7.98 3.70 -15.04
C ALA A 309 -9.24 4.09 -15.82
N ASP A 310 -9.12 4.69 -17.01
CA ASP A 310 -10.28 4.95 -17.87
C ASP A 310 -10.87 3.66 -18.48
N CYS A 311 -10.05 2.62 -18.68
CA CYS A 311 -10.46 1.33 -19.23
C CYS A 311 -10.39 0.20 -18.20
N HIS A 312 -9.41 0.26 -17.30
CA HIS A 312 -9.03 -0.84 -16.42
C HIS A 312 -9.62 -0.79 -15.01
N GLY A 313 -10.44 0.22 -14.66
CA GLY A 313 -10.94 0.37 -13.30
C GLY A 313 -9.80 0.54 -12.27
N ASP A 314 -10.11 1.15 -11.13
CA ASP A 314 -9.11 1.30 -10.09
C ASP A 314 -9.76 1.40 -8.72
N ASN A 315 -9.90 0.24 -8.07
CA ASN A 315 -10.40 0.15 -6.70
C ASN A 315 -9.50 0.93 -5.71
N VAL A 316 -8.23 1.17 -6.06
CA VAL A 316 -7.29 1.87 -5.19
C VAL A 316 -7.62 3.35 -5.11
N SER A 317 -7.84 4.01 -6.25
CA SER A 317 -8.27 5.42 -6.31
C SER A 317 -9.77 5.60 -6.05
N GLY A 318 -10.54 4.52 -5.89
CA GLY A 318 -11.99 4.55 -5.78
C GLY A 318 -12.71 4.80 -7.11
N ASN A 319 -12.01 4.63 -8.24
CA ASN A 319 -12.60 4.66 -9.57
C ASN A 319 -13.25 3.29 -9.85
N LEU A 320 -14.49 3.16 -9.38
CA LEU A 320 -15.24 1.91 -9.50
C LEU A 320 -15.92 1.77 -10.86
N GLN A 321 -15.90 2.80 -11.72
CA GLN A 321 -16.60 2.79 -13.00
C GLN A 321 -15.63 2.54 -14.15
N GLU A 322 -15.76 1.38 -14.78
CA GLU A 322 -15.06 1.05 -16.02
C GLU A 322 -16.05 0.59 -17.14
N PRO A 323 -15.94 1.13 -18.36
CA PRO A 323 -15.12 2.28 -18.72
C PRO A 323 -15.54 3.56 -17.99
N ARG A 324 -14.58 4.44 -17.73
CA ARG A 324 -14.84 5.71 -17.05
C ARG A 324 -15.76 6.57 -17.91
N PRO A 325 -16.93 7.03 -17.40
CA PRO A 325 -17.89 7.78 -18.19
C PRO A 325 -17.37 9.12 -18.73
N THR A 326 -16.43 9.75 -18.02
CA THR A 326 -15.86 11.06 -18.35
C THR A 326 -14.57 10.96 -19.16
N ALA A 327 -14.26 9.80 -19.76
CA ALA A 327 -13.03 9.63 -20.50
C ALA A 327 -13.02 10.43 -21.81
N SER A 328 -11.90 11.08 -22.11
CA SER A 328 -11.75 11.98 -23.26
C SER A 328 -10.52 11.65 -24.13
N GLY A 329 -10.60 11.94 -25.43
CA GLY A 329 -9.51 11.79 -26.42
C GLY A 329 -9.45 10.44 -27.17
N TYR A 330 -9.94 9.36 -26.57
CA TYR A 330 -9.93 8.01 -27.16
C TYR A 330 -11.19 7.22 -26.79
N ALA A 331 -11.50 6.22 -27.61
CA ALA A 331 -12.54 5.25 -27.28
C ALA A 331 -12.05 4.36 -26.14
N THR A 332 -12.80 4.32 -25.04
CA THR A 332 -12.52 3.43 -23.94
C THR A 332 -13.10 2.05 -24.20
N MET A 333 -12.51 1.04 -23.57
CA MET A 333 -12.97 -0.33 -23.64
C MET A 333 -13.07 -0.91 -22.24
N LYS A 334 -14.02 -1.80 -22.02
CA LYS A 334 -14.08 -2.56 -20.78
C LYS A 334 -12.88 -3.52 -20.75
N ALA A 335 -12.04 -3.40 -19.74
CA ALA A 335 -10.87 -4.24 -19.56
C ALA A 335 -10.91 -4.90 -18.18
N LYS A 336 -9.93 -5.78 -17.92
CA LYS A 336 -9.69 -6.30 -16.57
C LYS A 336 -9.17 -5.18 -15.65
N PRO A 337 -9.35 -5.31 -14.33
CA PRO A 337 -8.78 -4.44 -13.30
C PRO A 337 -7.30 -4.14 -13.57
N LEU A 338 -6.82 -2.91 -13.31
CA LEU A 338 -5.44 -2.54 -13.64
C LEU A 338 -4.42 -3.50 -12.99
N SER A 339 -4.61 -3.82 -11.71
CA SER A 339 -3.78 -4.79 -10.99
C SER A 339 -3.80 -6.16 -11.68
N GLU A 340 -4.98 -6.69 -11.98
CA GLU A 340 -5.12 -8.00 -12.61
C GLU A 340 -4.51 -8.04 -14.01
N ALA A 341 -4.78 -7.02 -14.82
CA ALA A 341 -4.31 -6.92 -16.20
C ALA A 341 -2.78 -6.88 -16.25
N ILE A 342 -2.15 -6.06 -15.40
CA ILE A 342 -0.70 -5.94 -15.33
C ILE A 342 -0.09 -7.26 -14.83
N HIS A 343 -0.55 -7.79 -13.69
CA HIS A 343 0.06 -8.99 -13.12
C HIS A 343 -0.12 -10.20 -14.04
N SER A 344 -1.34 -10.44 -14.56
CA SER A 344 -1.63 -11.59 -15.41
C SER A 344 -0.81 -11.57 -16.69
N PHE A 345 -0.70 -10.41 -17.34
CA PHE A 345 0.06 -10.31 -18.58
C PHE A 345 1.56 -10.52 -18.33
N HIS A 346 2.13 -9.86 -17.33
CA HIS A 346 3.58 -9.94 -17.08
C HIS A 346 4.01 -11.30 -16.54
N LEU A 347 3.20 -11.95 -15.68
CA LEU A 347 3.49 -13.30 -15.20
C LEU A 347 3.28 -14.37 -16.29
N GLY A 348 2.42 -14.11 -17.28
CA GLY A 348 2.26 -14.96 -18.45
C GLY A 348 3.39 -14.84 -19.47
N MET A 349 3.83 -13.60 -19.74
CA MET A 349 4.80 -13.31 -20.81
C MET A 349 6.26 -13.30 -20.31
N VAL A 350 6.50 -12.77 -19.11
CA VAL A 350 7.85 -12.53 -18.57
C VAL A 350 7.91 -12.95 -17.07
N PRO A 351 7.71 -14.25 -16.75
CA PRO A 351 7.60 -14.74 -15.36
C PRO A 351 8.88 -14.67 -14.52
N MET A 352 10.05 -14.47 -15.16
CA MET A 352 11.38 -14.33 -14.54
C MET A 352 11.61 -15.14 -13.25
N PRO A 353 11.52 -16.48 -13.29
CA PRO A 353 11.72 -17.30 -12.09
C PRO A 353 13.15 -17.17 -11.54
N ASP A 354 13.29 -17.16 -10.21
CA ASP A 354 14.55 -17.42 -9.53
C ASP A 354 14.86 -18.93 -9.48
N GLY A 355 15.95 -19.33 -8.82
CA GLY A 355 16.34 -20.73 -8.68
C GLY A 355 15.30 -21.63 -7.99
N ALA A 356 14.36 -21.05 -7.24
CA ALA A 356 13.25 -21.74 -6.59
C ALA A 356 11.91 -21.60 -7.34
N GLY A 357 11.89 -20.89 -8.48
CA GLY A 357 10.68 -20.59 -9.25
C GLY A 357 9.87 -19.39 -8.76
N ARG A 358 10.40 -18.54 -7.86
CA ARG A 358 9.73 -17.29 -7.44
C ARG A 358 9.89 -16.22 -8.52
N SER A 359 8.85 -15.45 -8.79
CA SER A 359 8.93 -14.38 -9.80
C SER A 359 9.83 -13.24 -9.33
N GLN A 360 10.89 -12.93 -10.07
CA GLN A 360 11.68 -11.72 -9.84
C GLN A 360 10.98 -10.46 -10.38
N SER A 361 9.95 -10.62 -11.23
CA SER A 361 9.30 -9.52 -11.94
C SER A 361 8.60 -8.53 -11.04
N CYS A 362 8.12 -8.96 -9.87
CA CYS A 362 7.52 -8.08 -8.87
C CYS A 362 8.48 -6.93 -8.54
N GLN A 363 9.76 -7.25 -8.35
CA GLN A 363 10.78 -6.31 -7.93
C GLN A 363 11.38 -5.50 -9.09
N SER A 364 10.96 -5.75 -10.33
CA SER A 364 11.29 -4.90 -11.49
C SER A 364 10.29 -3.74 -11.66
N CYS A 365 9.07 -3.90 -11.15
CA CYS A 365 7.99 -2.92 -11.30
C CYS A 365 7.70 -2.15 -10.00
N HIS A 366 7.71 -2.83 -8.86
CA HIS A 366 7.59 -2.17 -7.56
C HIS A 366 8.94 -1.57 -7.16
N PRO A 367 8.97 -0.43 -6.41
CA PRO A 367 10.13 0.46 -6.29
C PRO A 367 11.47 -0.27 -6.22
N THR A 368 12.44 0.21 -6.99
CA THR A 368 13.66 -0.53 -7.35
C THR A 368 14.94 0.24 -7.04
N HIS A 369 14.84 1.56 -6.90
CA HIS A 369 15.98 2.41 -6.65
C HIS A 369 16.45 2.25 -5.19
N PHE A 370 17.73 2.55 -4.97
CA PHE A 370 18.39 2.53 -3.69
C PHE A 370 18.50 3.96 -3.15
N GLN A 371 18.44 4.11 -1.83
CA GLN A 371 18.69 5.40 -1.17
C GLN A 371 20.06 5.97 -1.55
N ASN A 372 21.09 5.12 -1.69
CA ASN A 372 22.41 5.51 -2.20
C ASN A 372 22.39 5.65 -3.73
N PRO A 373 22.55 6.86 -4.30
CA PRO A 373 22.53 7.09 -5.74
C PRO A 373 23.57 6.27 -6.53
N ASN A 374 24.71 5.94 -5.92
CA ASN A 374 25.77 5.18 -6.59
C ASN A 374 25.40 3.71 -6.82
N MET A 375 24.32 3.22 -6.21
CA MET A 375 23.78 1.88 -6.43
C MET A 375 22.71 1.86 -7.52
N ASN A 376 22.36 3.03 -8.07
CA ASN A 376 21.35 3.17 -9.12
C ASN A 376 21.97 3.09 -10.52
N ASP A 377 22.70 2.01 -10.76
CA ASP A 377 23.24 1.66 -12.08
C ASP A 377 23.38 0.14 -12.26
N ASP A 378 23.77 -0.27 -13.47
CA ASP A 378 23.85 -1.68 -13.85
C ASP A 378 24.93 -2.48 -13.13
N SER A 379 25.93 -1.82 -12.53
CA SER A 379 27.01 -2.49 -11.82
C SER A 379 26.55 -3.08 -10.48
N ASN A 380 25.42 -2.61 -9.96
CA ASN A 380 24.91 -3.03 -8.66
C ASN A 380 24.48 -4.52 -8.69
N PRO A 381 25.20 -5.43 -7.99
CA PRO A 381 24.91 -6.87 -8.02
C PRO A 381 23.60 -7.22 -7.30
N PHE A 382 23.02 -6.26 -6.57
CA PHE A 382 21.82 -6.43 -5.77
C PHE A 382 20.52 -6.12 -6.52
N ARG A 383 20.60 -5.60 -7.76
CA ARG A 383 19.43 -5.42 -8.65
C ARG A 383 18.86 -6.77 -9.09
N VAL A 384 17.55 -6.85 -9.26
CA VAL A 384 16.86 -8.09 -9.65
C VAL A 384 16.88 -8.34 -11.16
N THR A 385 16.98 -7.27 -11.95
CA THR A 385 17.11 -7.33 -13.41
C THR A 385 18.27 -6.47 -13.89
N ASP A 386 18.79 -6.79 -15.07
CA ASP A 386 19.63 -5.85 -15.81
C ASP A 386 18.81 -4.78 -16.54
N ARG A 387 19.51 -3.86 -17.24
CA ARG A 387 18.89 -2.78 -18.02
C ARG A 387 18.01 -3.22 -19.19
N TYR A 388 17.94 -4.50 -19.54
CA TYR A 388 17.14 -5.03 -20.63
C TYR A 388 16.05 -6.01 -20.14
N GLY A 389 15.89 -6.15 -18.83
CA GLY A 389 14.84 -6.97 -18.23
C GLY A 389 15.20 -8.46 -18.12
N GLU A 390 16.49 -8.81 -18.08
CA GLU A 390 16.92 -10.17 -17.74
C GLU A 390 17.08 -10.35 -16.23
N GLY A 391 16.51 -11.42 -15.70
CA GLY A 391 16.55 -11.75 -14.27
C GLY A 391 17.93 -12.22 -13.82
N ARG A 392 18.45 -11.65 -12.72
CA ARG A 392 19.81 -11.89 -12.21
C ARG A 392 19.91 -13.07 -11.23
N PHE A 393 18.81 -13.52 -10.65
CA PHE A 393 18.76 -14.63 -9.69
C PHE A 393 18.18 -15.93 -10.27
N ASN A 394 18.23 -16.13 -11.59
CA ASN A 394 17.68 -17.33 -12.25
C ASN A 394 18.24 -18.68 -11.73
N LYS A 395 19.41 -18.66 -11.09
CA LYS A 395 20.06 -19.83 -10.46
C LYS A 395 20.21 -19.68 -8.95
N GLY A 396 19.74 -18.59 -8.37
CA GLY A 396 19.91 -18.28 -6.95
C GLY A 396 18.59 -17.93 -6.28
N ASP A 397 18.67 -17.54 -5.01
CA ASP A 397 17.51 -17.13 -4.23
C ASP A 397 17.29 -15.62 -4.34
N ILE A 398 16.14 -15.18 -4.87
CA ILE A 398 15.83 -13.75 -5.01
C ILE A 398 15.79 -13.00 -3.67
N ARG A 399 15.51 -13.69 -2.56
CA ARG A 399 15.54 -13.11 -1.21
C ARG A 399 16.96 -12.75 -0.76
N LYS A 400 17.97 -13.21 -1.52
CA LYS A 400 19.37 -12.79 -1.37
C LYS A 400 19.67 -11.45 -2.06
N SER A 401 18.83 -10.96 -2.98
CA SER A 401 18.79 -9.53 -3.31
C SER A 401 18.36 -8.77 -2.04
N GLY A 402 18.85 -7.60 -1.67
CA GLY A 402 19.74 -6.69 -2.30
C GLY A 402 19.02 -5.36 -2.42
N GLY A 403 18.00 -5.33 -3.27
CA GLY A 403 17.32 -4.14 -3.77
C GLY A 403 15.82 -4.27 -3.79
N GLY A 404 15.10 -3.19 -3.44
CA GLY A 404 13.67 -3.07 -3.66
C GLY A 404 12.82 -2.50 -2.53
N CYS A 405 11.60 -2.04 -2.85
CA CYS A 405 10.62 -1.51 -1.87
C CYS A 405 10.25 -2.51 -0.78
N TYR A 406 10.16 -3.79 -1.14
CA TYR A 406 9.47 -4.78 -0.32
C TYR A 406 10.39 -5.90 0.16
N VAL A 407 11.44 -6.23 -0.59
CA VAL A 407 12.41 -7.25 -0.18
C VAL A 407 13.40 -6.63 0.81
N ARG A 408 13.40 -7.12 2.06
CA ARG A 408 14.27 -6.72 3.19
C ARG A 408 14.01 -5.36 3.82
N ARG A 409 12.88 -4.74 3.47
CA ARG A 409 12.38 -3.56 4.19
C ARG A 409 11.58 -3.97 5.42
N ASP A 410 10.87 -5.09 5.35
CA ASP A 410 9.97 -5.54 6.40
C ASP A 410 10.53 -6.76 7.17
N ALA A 411 10.04 -6.95 8.39
CA ALA A 411 10.41 -8.04 9.28
C ALA A 411 10.24 -9.43 8.65
N HIS A 412 9.24 -9.60 7.77
CA HIS A 412 8.96 -10.90 7.16
C HIS A 412 9.97 -11.26 6.09
N SER A 413 10.51 -10.29 5.36
CA SER A 413 11.52 -10.49 4.33
C SER A 413 12.97 -10.30 4.83
N ASN A 414 13.15 -9.85 6.08
CA ASN A 414 14.47 -9.60 6.66
C ASN A 414 15.05 -10.85 7.36
N PRO A 415 16.18 -11.42 6.88
CA PRO A 415 16.83 -12.56 7.52
C PRO A 415 17.37 -12.27 8.94
N ASN A 416 17.51 -10.98 9.32
CA ASN A 416 17.98 -10.57 10.63
C ASN A 416 16.87 -10.45 11.68
N ALA A 417 15.59 -10.56 11.30
CA ALA A 417 14.48 -10.57 12.25
C ALA A 417 14.66 -11.71 13.29
N LYS A 418 14.36 -11.41 14.56
CA LYS A 418 14.56 -12.35 15.68
C LYS A 418 13.23 -12.68 16.38
N PRO A 419 13.05 -13.93 16.84
CA PRO A 419 11.94 -14.34 17.70
C PRO A 419 11.74 -13.44 18.93
N PRO A 420 10.53 -13.40 19.51
CA PRO A 420 9.37 -14.23 19.18
C PRO A 420 8.53 -13.73 18.00
N PHE A 421 8.05 -14.65 17.17
CA PHE A 421 7.16 -14.31 16.05
C PHE A 421 5.65 -14.51 16.31
N PHE A 422 5.24 -15.14 17.42
CA PHE A 422 3.84 -15.39 17.77
C PHE A 422 3.00 -15.97 16.60
N LEU A 423 3.42 -17.13 16.09
CA LEU A 423 2.88 -17.71 14.86
C LEU A 423 1.77 -18.74 15.12
N ASN A 424 0.72 -18.69 14.29
CA ASN A 424 -0.27 -19.77 14.19
C ASN A 424 0.32 -20.96 13.41
N ASP A 425 -0.47 -22.01 13.16
CA ASP A 425 0.08 -23.20 12.50
C ASP A 425 0.44 -22.98 11.02
N TYR A 426 -0.25 -22.06 10.31
CA TYR A 426 0.14 -21.66 8.97
C TYR A 426 1.40 -20.77 8.97
N GLY A 427 1.51 -19.83 9.91
CA GLY A 427 2.72 -19.03 10.08
C GLY A 427 3.95 -19.89 10.42
N LYS A 428 3.79 -20.92 11.26
CA LYS A 428 4.85 -21.91 11.52
C LYS A 428 5.23 -22.68 10.26
N TYR A 429 4.26 -23.02 9.41
CA TYR A 429 4.53 -23.62 8.11
C TYR A 429 5.34 -22.66 7.23
N GLN A 430 4.94 -21.39 7.10
CA GLN A 430 5.68 -20.41 6.30
C GLN A 430 7.10 -20.19 6.83
N LEU A 431 7.30 -20.17 8.15
CA LEU A 431 8.63 -20.10 8.73
C LEU A 431 9.48 -21.32 8.34
N ASN A 432 8.98 -22.54 8.58
CA ASN A 432 9.79 -23.75 8.45
C ASN A 432 9.98 -24.20 6.99
N GLU A 433 8.94 -24.10 6.16
CA GLU A 433 8.91 -24.65 4.81
C GLU A 433 9.20 -23.62 3.72
N VAL A 434 9.18 -22.32 4.05
CA VAL A 434 9.52 -21.26 3.10
C VAL A 434 10.72 -20.46 3.58
N SER A 435 10.61 -19.81 4.74
CA SER A 435 11.62 -18.87 5.22
C SER A 435 12.95 -19.55 5.56
N MET A 436 12.92 -20.77 6.11
CA MET A 436 14.12 -21.54 6.44
C MET A 436 14.65 -22.41 5.29
N LYS A 437 14.02 -22.38 4.11
CA LYS A 437 14.45 -23.20 2.96
C LYS A 437 15.24 -22.37 1.94
N ASP A 438 16.26 -22.97 1.35
CA ASP A 438 17.03 -22.42 0.23
C ASP A 438 16.31 -22.60 -1.12
N GLU A 439 16.95 -22.17 -2.21
CA GLU A 439 16.44 -22.31 -3.57
C GLU A 439 16.29 -23.77 -4.05
N HIS A 440 16.82 -24.73 -3.31
CA HIS A 440 16.76 -26.17 -3.60
C HIS A 440 15.82 -26.91 -2.64
N GLY A 441 15.08 -26.19 -1.79
CA GLY A 441 14.18 -26.77 -0.78
C GLY A 441 14.90 -27.42 0.40
N LYS A 442 16.20 -27.17 0.58
CA LYS A 442 16.98 -27.66 1.72
C LYS A 442 16.96 -26.64 2.85
N ASP A 443 17.22 -27.12 4.06
CA ASP A 443 17.42 -26.21 5.20
C ASP A 443 18.60 -25.28 4.90
N ALA A 444 18.33 -23.97 4.93
CA ALA A 444 19.32 -22.94 4.66
C ALA A 444 20.28 -22.72 5.85
N GLY A 445 19.97 -23.26 7.04
CA GLY A 445 20.71 -23.02 8.29
C GLY A 445 20.54 -21.61 8.86
N GLU A 446 19.91 -20.72 8.11
CA GLU A 446 19.61 -19.34 8.46
C GLU A 446 18.27 -18.93 7.82
N MET A 447 17.60 -17.95 8.43
CA MET A 447 16.37 -17.41 7.88
C MET A 447 16.66 -16.69 6.55
N ARG A 448 15.87 -16.98 5.51
CA ARG A 448 15.88 -16.27 4.22
C ARG A 448 14.80 -15.19 4.13
N GLY A 449 13.76 -15.29 4.96
CA GLY A 449 12.57 -14.45 4.89
C GLY A 449 11.53 -14.97 3.91
N LEU A 450 10.41 -14.26 3.87
CA LEU A 450 9.32 -14.44 2.91
C LEU A 450 9.50 -13.53 1.70
N TYR A 451 8.77 -13.83 0.62
CA TYR A 451 8.71 -13.01 -0.58
C TYR A 451 7.26 -12.56 -0.84
N CYS A 452 7.04 -11.62 -1.77
CA CYS A 452 5.72 -11.03 -2.04
C CYS A 452 4.62 -12.09 -2.24
N THR A 453 4.95 -13.17 -2.95
CA THR A 453 4.04 -14.27 -3.26
C THR A 453 3.65 -15.12 -2.04
N ASN A 454 4.36 -15.00 -0.92
CA ASN A 454 4.01 -15.67 0.33
C ASN A 454 3.05 -14.85 1.19
N CYS A 455 2.91 -13.55 0.91
CA CYS A 455 1.90 -12.67 1.50
C CYS A 455 0.61 -12.68 0.67
N HIS A 456 0.74 -12.74 -0.66
CA HIS A 456 -0.39 -12.77 -1.59
C HIS A 456 -0.62 -14.20 -2.11
N THR A 457 -1.33 -15.01 -1.31
CA THR A 457 -1.55 -16.44 -1.59
C THR A 457 -3.03 -16.78 -1.74
N LYS A 458 -3.34 -17.83 -2.51
CA LYS A 458 -4.70 -18.40 -2.55
C LYS A 458 -5.11 -19.00 -1.20
N VAL A 459 -4.16 -19.33 -0.32
CA VAL A 459 -4.45 -19.75 1.05
C VAL A 459 -5.09 -18.61 1.84
N ALA A 460 -4.50 -17.41 1.81
CA ALA A 460 -5.06 -16.22 2.46
C ALA A 460 -6.47 -15.90 1.91
N GLN A 461 -6.66 -15.95 0.58
CA GLN A 461 -7.98 -15.79 -0.04
C GLN A 461 -8.99 -16.86 0.42
N ALA A 462 -8.56 -18.13 0.54
CA ALA A 462 -9.42 -19.19 1.03
C ALA A 462 -9.82 -18.98 2.50
N MET A 463 -8.87 -18.55 3.35
CA MET A 463 -9.15 -18.22 4.75
C MET A 463 -10.12 -17.04 4.86
N GLN A 464 -9.89 -15.97 4.09
CA GLN A 464 -10.80 -14.83 4.04
C GLN A 464 -12.19 -15.25 3.59
N ASN A 465 -12.31 -16.04 2.52
CA ASN A 465 -13.61 -16.52 2.02
C ASN A 465 -14.34 -17.39 3.04
N TYR A 466 -13.60 -18.18 3.83
CA TYR A 466 -14.15 -19.05 4.87
C TYR A 466 -14.70 -18.28 6.08
N ASP A 467 -14.13 -17.11 6.39
CA ASP A 467 -14.42 -16.38 7.63
C ASP A 467 -15.89 -15.97 7.79
N ASP A 468 -16.42 -16.08 9.01
CA ASP A 468 -17.57 -15.33 9.54
C ASP A 468 -17.26 -15.09 11.01
N ILE A 469 -16.33 -14.18 11.25
CA ILE A 469 -15.72 -13.90 12.56
C ILE A 469 -16.72 -13.12 13.41
N LYS A 470 -16.90 -13.56 14.66
CA LYS A 470 -17.75 -12.88 15.65
C LYS A 470 -16.94 -12.09 16.66
N ASP A 471 -15.69 -12.49 16.90
CA ASP A 471 -14.74 -11.79 17.77
C ASP A 471 -13.32 -12.02 17.24
N ASP A 472 -12.66 -10.93 16.85
CA ASP A 472 -11.33 -10.94 16.24
C ASP A 472 -10.23 -11.46 17.18
N SER A 473 -10.21 -10.93 18.41
CA SER A 473 -9.17 -11.09 19.42
C SER A 473 -9.10 -12.48 20.03
N THR A 474 -10.21 -13.21 19.90
CA THR A 474 -10.35 -14.58 20.34
C THR A 474 -10.51 -15.55 19.17
N GLN A 475 -10.61 -15.03 17.94
CA GLN A 475 -10.92 -15.81 16.73
C GLN A 475 -12.19 -16.66 16.91
N ALA A 476 -13.20 -16.12 17.58
CA ALA A 476 -14.49 -16.78 17.72
C ALA A 476 -15.35 -16.60 16.46
N GLY A 477 -16.22 -17.57 16.19
CA GLY A 477 -16.97 -17.65 14.94
C GLY A 477 -16.37 -18.67 13.99
N LYS A 478 -16.56 -18.46 12.69
CA LYS A 478 -16.04 -19.34 11.65
C LYS A 478 -14.72 -18.75 11.15
N THR A 479 -13.60 -19.46 11.35
CA THR A 479 -12.29 -19.10 10.79
C THR A 479 -11.36 -20.32 10.76
N LEU A 480 -10.40 -20.32 9.83
CA LEU A 480 -9.33 -21.34 9.74
C LEU A 480 -8.05 -20.96 10.48
N ARG A 481 -7.88 -19.68 10.84
CA ARG A 481 -6.62 -19.14 11.38
C ARG A 481 -6.27 -19.61 12.80
N ASN A 482 -7.23 -20.19 13.50
CA ASN A 482 -7.03 -20.86 14.81
C ASN A 482 -6.99 -22.40 14.72
N LYS A 483 -6.97 -22.97 13.51
CA LYS A 483 -7.01 -24.42 13.28
C LYS A 483 -5.61 -24.99 13.09
N THR A 484 -5.51 -26.31 13.22
CA THR A 484 -4.27 -27.01 12.91
C THR A 484 -3.98 -26.99 11.42
N LEU A 485 -2.71 -27.10 11.03
CA LEU A 485 -2.33 -27.15 9.61
C LEU A 485 -3.07 -28.27 8.85
N LYS A 486 -3.33 -29.42 9.50
CA LYS A 486 -4.08 -30.53 8.91
C LYS A 486 -5.52 -30.15 8.59
N GLU A 487 -6.19 -29.41 9.47
CA GLU A 487 -7.56 -28.93 9.24
C GLU A 487 -7.58 -27.86 8.14
N ILE A 488 -6.58 -26.97 8.10
CA ILE A 488 -6.43 -25.98 7.02
C ILE A 488 -6.27 -26.68 5.67
N ILE A 489 -5.39 -27.69 5.57
CA ILE A 489 -5.20 -28.47 4.33
C ILE A 489 -6.50 -29.20 3.94
N ALA A 490 -7.21 -29.78 4.92
CA ALA A 490 -8.47 -30.46 4.66
C ALA A 490 -9.51 -29.53 4.03
N GLU A 491 -9.65 -28.31 4.53
CA GLU A 491 -10.60 -27.33 4.00
C GLU A 491 -10.14 -26.70 2.68
N VAL A 492 -8.88 -26.25 2.61
CA VAL A 492 -8.39 -25.43 1.50
C VAL A 492 -8.07 -26.26 0.26
N SER A 493 -7.60 -27.50 0.43
CA SER A 493 -7.18 -28.36 -0.69
C SER A 493 -7.82 -29.75 -0.66
N GLY A 494 -8.91 -29.95 0.09
CA GLY A 494 -9.57 -31.24 0.20
C GLY A 494 -8.70 -32.34 0.82
N GLY A 495 -7.67 -31.97 1.59
CA GLY A 495 -6.72 -32.89 2.20
C GLY A 495 -5.45 -33.16 1.37
N ASP A 496 -5.32 -32.58 0.17
CA ASP A 496 -4.12 -32.74 -0.66
C ASP A 496 -3.02 -31.76 -0.21
N ALA A 497 -2.03 -32.29 0.51
CA ALA A 497 -0.88 -31.52 0.97
C ALA A 497 0.00 -30.98 -0.17
N LYS A 498 0.07 -31.67 -1.32
CA LYS A 498 0.85 -31.20 -2.47
C LYS A 498 0.15 -30.01 -3.13
N ALA A 499 -1.17 -30.09 -3.30
CA ALA A 499 -1.97 -28.97 -3.80
C ALA A 499 -1.90 -27.78 -2.83
N PHE A 500 -1.98 -28.02 -1.51
CA PHE A 500 -1.80 -26.97 -0.50
C PHE A 500 -0.44 -26.28 -0.60
N ASN A 501 0.66 -27.06 -0.68
CA ASN A 501 2.00 -26.50 -0.78
C ASN A 501 2.17 -25.62 -2.02
N ALA A 502 1.56 -26.01 -3.15
CA ALA A 502 1.64 -25.24 -4.39
C ALA A 502 1.01 -23.84 -4.26
N ILE A 503 -0.06 -23.70 -3.48
CA ILE A 503 -0.74 -22.41 -3.27
C ILE A 503 -0.22 -21.63 -2.05
N ALA A 504 0.45 -22.30 -1.10
CA ALA A 504 1.04 -21.69 0.09
C ALA A 504 2.43 -21.08 -0.17
N ASP A 505 3.21 -21.68 -1.09
CA ASP A 505 4.48 -21.14 -1.61
C ASP A 505 4.44 -21.07 -3.14
N PRO A 506 3.59 -20.19 -3.72
CA PRO A 506 3.30 -20.22 -5.14
C PRO A 506 4.51 -19.79 -5.97
N LYS A 507 4.72 -20.54 -7.07
CA LYS A 507 5.83 -20.39 -8.02
C LYS A 507 5.29 -20.03 -9.41
N THR A 508 6.14 -19.43 -10.24
CA THR A 508 5.84 -19.20 -11.66
C THR A 508 6.20 -20.38 -12.55
N THR A 509 7.01 -21.32 -12.04
CA THR A 509 7.28 -22.60 -12.70
C THR A 509 6.19 -23.63 -12.40
N GLY A 510 6.07 -24.65 -13.25
CA GLY A 510 5.03 -25.69 -13.10
C GLY A 510 3.65 -25.14 -13.46
N ASN A 511 2.68 -25.29 -12.54
CA ASN A 511 1.30 -24.81 -12.74
C ASN A 511 1.16 -23.28 -12.73
N ASN A 512 2.24 -22.55 -12.44
CA ASN A 512 2.26 -21.09 -12.36
C ASN A 512 1.15 -20.55 -11.43
N GLU A 513 1.14 -21.01 -10.19
CA GLU A 513 0.13 -20.64 -9.18
C GLU A 513 0.10 -19.13 -8.91
N VAL A 514 1.23 -18.44 -9.14
CA VAL A 514 1.30 -16.98 -9.05
C VAL A 514 0.48 -16.33 -10.17
N LEU A 515 0.60 -16.78 -11.42
CA LEU A 515 -0.25 -16.29 -12.51
C LEU A 515 -1.71 -16.58 -12.22
N SER A 516 -2.03 -17.82 -11.82
CA SER A 516 -3.41 -18.22 -11.56
C SER A 516 -4.02 -17.46 -10.37
N TYR A 517 -3.23 -17.08 -9.37
CA TYR A 517 -3.67 -16.19 -8.31
C TYR A 517 -4.23 -14.89 -8.88
N TYR A 518 -3.52 -14.23 -9.81
CA TYR A 518 -3.99 -12.99 -10.42
C TYR A 518 -5.04 -13.19 -11.52
N ALA A 519 -4.86 -14.20 -12.37
CA ALA A 519 -5.65 -14.35 -13.60
C ALA A 519 -6.99 -15.08 -13.41
N ASP A 520 -7.08 -15.97 -12.41
CA ASP A 520 -8.24 -16.86 -12.19
C ASP A 520 -8.95 -16.56 -10.85
N HIS A 521 -8.68 -15.38 -10.27
CA HIS A 521 -9.27 -14.99 -9.00
C HIS A 521 -10.80 -14.90 -9.11
N LYS A 522 -11.48 -15.32 -8.04
CA LYS A 522 -12.92 -15.14 -7.87
C LYS A 522 -13.12 -14.04 -6.85
N SER A 523 -13.65 -12.91 -7.29
CA SER A 523 -13.98 -11.80 -6.40
C SER A 523 -14.84 -12.26 -5.22
N ALA A 524 -14.47 -11.77 -4.03
CA ALA A 524 -15.23 -11.99 -2.83
C ALA A 524 -16.63 -11.38 -2.93
N VAL A 525 -17.57 -12.02 -2.25
CA VAL A 525 -18.95 -11.53 -2.13
C VAL A 525 -18.93 -10.23 -1.31
N LEU A 526 -19.32 -9.12 -1.95
CA LEU A 526 -19.43 -7.81 -1.30
C LEU A 526 -20.73 -7.71 -0.51
N VAL A 527 -21.85 -8.07 -1.13
CA VAL A 527 -23.21 -8.08 -0.54
C VAL A 527 -24.06 -9.19 -1.17
N LYS A 528 -25.23 -9.45 -0.57
CA LYS A 528 -26.27 -10.33 -1.14
C LYS A 528 -27.41 -9.47 -1.69
N ASN A 529 -28.03 -9.85 -2.81
CA ASN A 529 -29.26 -9.22 -3.29
C ASN A 529 -30.45 -10.18 -3.10
N ASP A 530 -31.35 -9.85 -2.18
CA ASP A 530 -32.58 -10.62 -1.89
C ASP A 530 -33.82 -10.06 -2.63
N GLY A 531 -33.60 -9.06 -3.48
CA GLY A 531 -34.65 -8.43 -4.27
C GLY A 531 -35.22 -9.36 -5.34
N LYS A 532 -36.47 -9.08 -5.76
CA LYS A 532 -37.19 -9.82 -6.80
C LYS A 532 -37.51 -8.89 -7.97
N ASP A 533 -37.74 -9.48 -9.15
CA ASP A 533 -38.24 -8.77 -10.34
C ASP A 533 -37.42 -7.53 -10.74
N GLY A 534 -36.10 -7.58 -10.54
CA GLY A 534 -35.17 -6.50 -10.88
C GLY A 534 -35.03 -5.39 -9.82
N ALA A 535 -35.75 -5.47 -8.70
CA ALA A 535 -35.51 -4.60 -7.54
C ALA A 535 -34.23 -5.00 -6.81
N LEU A 536 -33.54 -4.02 -6.21
CA LEU A 536 -32.40 -4.26 -5.32
C LEU A 536 -32.85 -4.30 -3.86
N ASP A 537 -32.53 -5.38 -3.15
CA ASP A 537 -32.57 -5.45 -1.69
C ASP A 537 -31.21 -5.98 -1.22
N LEU A 538 -30.26 -5.06 -1.06
CA LEU A 538 -28.89 -5.38 -0.69
C LEU A 538 -28.79 -5.70 0.80
N LYS A 539 -28.29 -6.89 1.11
CA LYS A 539 -28.06 -7.42 2.46
C LYS A 539 -26.55 -7.63 2.68
N PRO A 540 -26.10 -7.75 3.94
CA PRO A 540 -24.72 -8.15 4.24
C PRO A 540 -24.32 -9.44 3.50
N TRP A 541 -23.03 -9.58 3.17
CA TRP A 541 -22.50 -10.70 2.38
C TRP A 541 -22.84 -12.09 2.94
N ASN A 542 -23.05 -12.21 4.25
CA ASN A 542 -23.37 -13.46 4.94
C ASN A 542 -24.87 -13.68 5.18
N HIS A 543 -25.74 -12.89 4.54
CA HIS A 543 -27.19 -13.08 4.63
C HIS A 543 -27.59 -14.48 4.10
N PRO A 544 -28.53 -15.19 4.76
CA PRO A 544 -28.86 -16.58 4.42
C PRO A 544 -29.58 -16.74 3.08
N THR A 545 -30.20 -15.68 2.57
CA THR A 545 -30.92 -15.65 1.28
C THR A 545 -30.38 -14.53 0.38
N GLY A 546 -30.74 -14.59 -0.89
CA GLY A 546 -30.29 -13.66 -1.92
C GLY A 546 -29.11 -14.18 -2.75
N GLY A 547 -28.97 -13.64 -3.96
CA GLY A 547 -27.86 -13.95 -4.85
C GLY A 547 -26.59 -13.19 -4.47
N ASP A 548 -25.42 -13.79 -4.71
CA ASP A 548 -24.13 -13.13 -4.49
C ASP A 548 -23.95 -11.93 -5.42
N VAL A 549 -23.56 -10.79 -4.84
CA VAL A 549 -23.08 -9.62 -5.57
C VAL A 549 -21.59 -9.46 -5.22
N PRO A 550 -20.67 -9.91 -6.09
CA PRO A 550 -19.24 -9.78 -5.87
C PRO A 550 -18.76 -8.33 -6.06
N TYR A 551 -17.53 -8.03 -5.62
CA TYR A 551 -16.93 -6.71 -5.89
C TYR A 551 -16.89 -6.38 -7.38
N ALA A 552 -16.55 -7.34 -8.25
CA ALA A 552 -16.53 -7.12 -9.70
C ALA A 552 -17.91 -6.81 -10.34
N ALA A 553 -19.00 -7.00 -9.60
CA ALA A 553 -20.32 -6.52 -10.03
C ALA A 553 -20.53 -5.03 -9.68
N ALA A 554 -19.96 -4.58 -8.56
CA ALA A 554 -20.07 -3.21 -8.07
C ALA A 554 -18.96 -2.29 -8.59
N SER A 555 -17.79 -2.82 -8.86
CA SER A 555 -16.69 -2.09 -9.46
C SER A 555 -16.15 -2.83 -10.66
N GLY A 556 -15.36 -2.12 -11.47
CA GLY A 556 -14.54 -2.77 -12.49
C GLY A 556 -13.57 -3.83 -11.95
N GLY A 557 -13.32 -3.84 -10.64
CA GLY A 557 -12.27 -4.54 -9.91
C GLY A 557 -12.66 -5.81 -9.16
N ASP A 558 -11.95 -6.93 -9.36
CA ASP A 558 -12.03 -8.12 -8.49
C ASP A 558 -11.29 -7.93 -7.13
N ASP A 559 -11.69 -6.95 -6.32
CA ASP A 559 -11.28 -6.70 -4.92
C ASP A 559 -9.79 -6.59 -4.54
N TRP A 560 -8.87 -6.60 -5.51
CA TRP A 560 -7.41 -6.64 -5.36
C TRP A 560 -6.73 -5.69 -4.37
N TRP A 561 -7.39 -4.61 -3.94
CA TRP A 561 -6.87 -3.61 -2.99
C TRP A 561 -7.79 -3.35 -1.79
N LEU A 562 -8.87 -4.13 -1.72
CA LEU A 562 -9.86 -4.14 -0.65
C LEU A 562 -9.48 -5.24 0.33
N SER A 563 -10.17 -5.29 1.47
CA SER A 563 -9.91 -6.25 2.55
C SER A 563 -9.76 -7.70 2.09
N ALA A 564 -10.41 -8.12 1.00
CA ALA A 564 -10.44 -9.52 0.61
C ALA A 564 -9.14 -10.08 -0.01
N SER A 565 -8.39 -9.27 -0.75
CA SER A 565 -7.20 -9.73 -1.51
C SER A 565 -5.85 -9.26 -0.95
N GLU A 566 -5.88 -8.41 0.06
CA GLU A 566 -4.69 -7.96 0.78
C GLU A 566 -4.37 -8.89 1.96
N PRO A 567 -3.09 -9.04 2.35
CA PRO A 567 -2.69 -9.90 3.46
C PRO A 567 -3.21 -9.39 4.81
N HIS A 568 -3.55 -10.33 5.70
CA HIS A 568 -3.91 -10.05 7.10
C HIS A 568 -2.83 -10.57 8.05
N CYS A 569 -2.57 -9.85 9.15
CA CYS A 569 -1.72 -10.32 10.24
C CYS A 569 -2.20 -11.69 10.75
N ALA A 570 -3.52 -11.85 10.84
CA ALA A 570 -4.16 -13.08 11.28
C ALA A 570 -3.84 -14.30 10.42
N ASP A 571 -3.43 -14.14 9.16
CA ASP A 571 -3.08 -15.26 8.28
C ASP A 571 -1.96 -16.10 8.90
N CYS A 572 -0.94 -15.44 9.48
CA CYS A 572 0.25 -16.10 10.03
C CYS A 572 0.37 -16.01 11.56
N HIS A 573 -0.28 -15.04 12.22
CA HIS A 573 -0.13 -14.81 13.65
C HIS A 573 -1.26 -15.41 14.49
N VAL A 574 -0.94 -15.79 15.73
CA VAL A 574 -1.97 -16.23 16.71
C VAL A 574 -2.70 -15.03 17.30
N ALA A 575 -3.99 -15.19 17.59
CA ALA A 575 -4.71 -14.24 18.42
C ALA A 575 -4.06 -14.11 19.82
N PRO A 576 -3.94 -12.89 20.40
CA PRO A 576 -4.52 -11.63 19.94
C PRO A 576 -3.61 -10.77 19.04
N PHE A 577 -2.51 -11.31 18.49
CA PHE A 577 -1.59 -10.60 17.57
C PHE A 577 -2.18 -10.50 16.15
N VAL A 578 -3.43 -10.07 16.08
CA VAL A 578 -4.26 -10.00 14.89
C VAL A 578 -5.01 -8.67 14.90
N GLU A 579 -5.62 -8.31 13.78
CA GLU A 579 -6.43 -7.11 13.63
C GLU A 579 -7.52 -7.05 14.70
N SER A 580 -7.73 -5.86 15.30
CA SER A 580 -8.57 -5.69 16.49
C SER A 580 -9.98 -5.17 16.26
N GLU A 581 -10.39 -5.05 15.00
CA GLU A 581 -11.75 -4.65 14.63
C GLU A 581 -12.28 -5.69 13.63
N THR A 582 -13.29 -6.47 14.05
CA THR A 582 -14.18 -7.18 13.11
C THR A 582 -14.67 -6.12 12.12
N GLY A 583 -14.37 -6.31 10.84
CA GLY A 583 -14.52 -5.32 9.79
C GLY A 583 -15.95 -4.83 9.59
N GLY A 584 -16.14 -3.95 8.61
CA GLY A 584 -17.41 -3.34 8.24
C GLY A 584 -17.56 -1.90 8.73
N LYS A 585 -16.64 -1.41 9.58
CA LYS A 585 -16.60 0.00 10.01
C LYS A 585 -16.26 0.93 8.84
N TYR A 586 -15.47 0.45 7.89
CA TYR A 586 -14.99 1.21 6.72
C TYR A 586 -15.56 0.64 5.41
N PHE A 587 -16.71 -0.04 5.48
CA PHE A 587 -17.38 -0.62 4.31
C PHE A 587 -17.57 0.44 3.21
N PRO A 588 -17.29 0.12 1.93
CA PRO A 588 -16.97 -1.21 1.39
C PRO A 588 -15.47 -1.55 1.34
N ILE A 589 -14.59 -0.79 1.99
CA ILE A 589 -13.15 -1.11 2.02
C ILE A 589 -12.89 -2.40 2.82
N ASP A 590 -13.66 -2.60 3.88
CA ASP A 590 -13.72 -3.83 4.66
C ASP A 590 -15.13 -4.40 4.71
N LEU A 591 -15.23 -5.68 5.08
CA LEU A 591 -16.50 -6.39 5.17
C LEU A 591 -16.85 -6.69 6.63
N PRO A 592 -18.14 -6.58 7.02
CA PRO A 592 -18.63 -7.08 8.30
C PRO A 592 -18.15 -8.51 8.59
N ASN A 593 -17.77 -8.83 9.83
CA ASN A 593 -17.34 -10.19 10.23
C ASN A 593 -16.13 -10.77 9.46
N LYS A 594 -15.35 -9.93 8.78
CA LYS A 594 -14.03 -10.28 8.22
C LYS A 594 -12.96 -9.47 8.95
N TYR A 595 -11.69 -9.78 8.75
CA TYR A 595 -10.62 -8.92 9.25
C TYR A 595 -10.53 -7.63 8.44
N SER A 596 -10.38 -6.50 9.15
CA SER A 596 -10.08 -5.21 8.52
C SER A 596 -8.71 -5.24 7.86
N LEU A 597 -8.48 -4.37 6.87
CA LEU A 597 -7.14 -4.17 6.32
C LEU A 597 -6.22 -3.60 7.38
N TYR A 598 -4.95 -4.01 7.40
CA TYR A 598 -3.94 -3.58 8.36
C TYR A 598 -3.89 -2.04 8.57
N ARG A 599 -4.11 -1.23 7.51
CA ARG A 599 -4.05 0.24 7.55
C ARG A 599 -5.23 0.87 8.30
N TYR A 600 -6.29 0.09 8.48
CA TYR A 600 -7.46 0.43 9.29
C TYR A 600 -7.45 -0.30 10.64
N SER A 601 -6.53 -1.24 10.82
CA SER A 601 -6.42 -2.06 12.01
C SER A 601 -5.70 -1.34 13.14
N LYS A 602 -6.18 -1.64 14.34
CA LYS A 602 -5.68 -1.09 15.59
C LYS A 602 -5.25 -2.21 16.52
N GLY A 603 -4.69 -1.84 17.65
CA GLY A 603 -4.43 -2.72 18.79
C GLY A 603 -4.15 -1.85 20.02
N HIS A 604 -4.06 -2.46 21.20
CA HIS A 604 -3.77 -1.71 22.41
C HIS A 604 -4.74 -0.53 22.66
N GLY A 605 -6.04 -0.77 22.48
CA GLY A 605 -7.05 0.27 22.49
C GLY A 605 -7.23 0.89 21.10
N ASP A 606 -6.98 2.19 20.98
CA ASP A 606 -7.19 2.96 19.74
C ASP A 606 -5.89 3.23 18.95
N ILE A 607 -4.79 2.57 19.31
CA ILE A 607 -3.48 2.74 18.65
C ILE A 607 -3.50 1.99 17.32
N ALA A 608 -3.13 2.67 16.23
CA ALA A 608 -2.99 2.03 14.92
C ALA A 608 -1.82 1.05 14.94
N CYS A 609 -1.96 -0.11 14.29
CA CYS A 609 -0.89 -1.10 14.24
C CYS A 609 0.43 -0.50 13.72
N GLN A 610 0.33 0.42 12.74
CA GLN A 610 1.47 1.12 12.15
C GLN A 610 2.23 2.03 13.14
N THR A 611 1.61 2.46 14.23
CA THR A 611 2.31 3.24 15.27
C THR A 611 3.35 2.41 16.01
N CYS A 612 3.10 1.10 16.19
CA CYS A 612 4.05 0.21 16.85
C CYS A 612 4.92 -0.56 15.85
N HIS A 613 4.35 -0.89 14.69
CA HIS A 613 5.00 -1.76 13.72
C HIS A 613 5.54 -1.03 12.50
N GLU A 614 5.40 0.31 12.42
CA GLU A 614 5.74 1.12 11.25
C GLU A 614 4.89 0.79 10.01
N SER A 615 5.27 1.30 8.83
CA SER A 615 4.59 0.99 7.56
C SER A 615 4.53 -0.53 7.39
N THR A 616 3.41 -1.14 7.04
CA THR A 616 3.31 -2.62 7.00
C THR A 616 4.05 -3.27 5.83
N HIS A 617 4.36 -2.50 4.79
CA HIS A 617 5.32 -2.87 3.76
C HIS A 617 6.78 -2.59 4.16
N GLY A 618 6.99 -2.32 5.45
CA GLY A 618 8.25 -2.04 6.12
C GLY A 618 8.09 -2.27 7.63
N LEU A 619 7.35 -3.34 8.01
CA LEU A 619 7.15 -3.72 9.40
C LEU A 619 8.55 -3.81 10.00
N TYR A 620 8.85 -2.97 10.99
CA TYR A 620 10.15 -2.83 11.66
C TYR A 620 11.28 -3.85 11.36
N SER A 621 12.50 -3.34 11.35
CA SER A 621 13.75 -3.99 10.96
C SER A 621 13.90 -4.11 9.44
N THR A 622 14.31 -3.00 8.87
CA THR A 622 15.00 -2.90 7.59
C THR A 622 16.42 -3.41 7.77
N ARG A 623 16.82 -4.38 6.96
CA ARG A 623 18.20 -4.87 6.96
C ARG A 623 19.17 -3.69 6.75
N PHE A 624 20.04 -3.45 7.73
CA PHE A 624 21.06 -2.42 7.66
C PHE A 624 22.42 -3.06 7.32
N ASP A 625 22.81 -3.00 6.05
CA ASP A 625 24.11 -3.47 5.56
C ASP A 625 25.18 -2.36 5.58
N GLY A 626 24.91 -1.28 6.31
CA GLY A 626 25.64 -0.02 6.30
C GLY A 626 24.98 1.02 5.38
N LYS A 627 25.31 2.29 5.62
CA LYS A 627 24.74 3.46 4.91
C LYS A 627 24.88 3.39 3.39
N GLU A 628 25.94 2.74 2.90
CA GLU A 628 26.25 2.72 1.47
C GLU A 628 25.61 1.55 0.72
N ARG A 629 25.12 0.51 1.41
CA ARG A 629 24.66 -0.75 0.78
C ARG A 629 23.18 -1.06 1.03
N SER A 630 22.54 -0.29 1.91
CA SER A 630 21.14 -0.50 2.29
C SER A 630 20.20 0.22 1.31
N VAL A 631 19.12 -0.45 0.92
CA VAL A 631 18.09 0.11 0.04
C VAL A 631 17.37 1.27 0.70
N ASP A 632 17.02 1.07 1.97
CA ASP A 632 16.25 1.98 2.80
C ASP A 632 16.98 2.15 4.12
N SER A 633 17.91 3.11 4.18
CA SER A 633 18.56 3.49 5.43
C SER A 633 17.62 4.30 6.33
N THR A 634 16.59 4.91 5.77
CA THR A 634 15.76 5.88 6.48
C THR A 634 14.76 5.21 7.40
N THR A 635 14.11 4.14 6.95
CA THR A 635 13.20 3.39 7.82
C THR A 635 13.97 2.70 8.96
N HIS A 636 15.25 2.34 8.77
CA HIS A 636 16.11 1.92 9.88
C HIS A 636 16.28 3.03 10.92
N GLU A 637 16.62 4.24 10.48
CA GLU A 637 16.77 5.41 11.34
C GLU A 637 15.45 5.77 12.04
N GLN A 638 14.32 5.62 11.35
CA GLN A 638 12.98 5.82 11.89
C GLN A 638 12.73 4.89 13.08
N ALA A 639 13.04 3.59 12.93
CA ALA A 639 12.85 2.61 13.99
C ALA A 639 13.69 2.92 15.23
N LEU A 640 14.95 3.32 15.02
CA LEU A 640 15.87 3.66 16.11
C LEU A 640 15.41 4.88 16.93
N GLN A 641 14.65 5.81 16.33
CA GLN A 641 14.16 7.01 17.04
C GLN A 641 13.20 6.66 18.19
N TYR A 642 12.55 5.50 18.12
CA TYR A 642 11.62 5.02 19.13
C TYR A 642 12.28 4.06 20.13
N SER A 643 13.58 3.77 19.95
CA SER A 643 14.36 2.99 20.91
C SER A 643 14.96 3.90 21.98
N PRO A 644 14.71 3.65 23.28
CA PRO A 644 15.28 4.45 24.36
C PRO A 644 16.81 4.48 24.38
N ASP A 645 17.46 3.42 23.89
CA ASP A 645 18.92 3.27 23.79
C ASP A 645 19.48 3.59 22.40
N GLY A 646 18.62 3.79 21.39
CA GLY A 646 19.03 3.99 20.00
C GLY A 646 19.63 2.77 19.32
N GLU A 647 19.45 1.55 19.86
CA GLU A 647 20.05 0.31 19.33
C GLU A 647 19.01 -0.67 18.76
N TYR A 648 17.77 -0.64 19.25
CA TYR A 648 16.73 -1.56 18.83
C TYR A 648 15.90 -1.05 17.66
N ALA A 649 16.11 -1.63 16.47
CA ALA A 649 15.31 -1.36 15.27
C ALA A 649 14.13 -2.35 15.11
N GLY A 650 13.50 -2.75 16.21
CA GLY A 650 12.31 -3.62 16.22
C GLY A 650 11.00 -2.84 16.38
N PRO A 651 9.86 -3.50 16.70
CA PRO A 651 8.62 -2.77 16.93
C PRO A 651 8.77 -1.89 18.18
N VAL A 652 8.05 -0.77 18.20
CA VAL A 652 8.11 0.19 19.30
C VAL A 652 7.88 -0.50 20.65
N THR A 653 8.84 -0.36 21.57
CA THR A 653 8.79 -0.99 22.89
C THR A 653 7.87 -0.23 23.84
N CYS A 654 7.44 -0.87 24.94
CA CYS A 654 6.61 -0.22 25.95
C CYS A 654 7.23 1.07 26.50
N ALA A 655 8.56 1.15 26.55
CA ALA A 655 9.31 2.30 27.07
C ALA A 655 9.15 3.59 26.25
N ALA A 656 8.72 3.49 24.99
CA ALA A 656 8.47 4.66 24.15
C ALA A 656 7.28 5.49 24.69
N CYS A 657 6.31 4.86 25.34
CA CYS A 657 5.12 5.55 25.87
C CYS A 657 5.00 5.43 27.39
N HIS A 658 5.45 4.32 27.99
CA HIS A 658 5.31 4.04 29.41
C HIS A 658 6.62 4.24 30.18
N THR A 659 6.51 4.66 31.45
CA THR A 659 7.59 4.40 32.40
C THR A 659 7.64 2.90 32.69
N VAL A 660 8.79 2.26 32.50
CA VAL A 660 8.96 0.81 32.64
C VAL A 660 9.90 0.43 33.78
N ASN A 661 9.81 -0.81 34.25
CA ASN A 661 10.78 -1.40 35.18
C ASN A 661 12.02 -1.95 34.44
N LYS A 662 12.94 -2.60 35.18
CA LYS A 662 14.17 -3.19 34.62
C LYS A 662 13.95 -4.32 33.61
N LYS A 663 12.72 -4.84 33.50
CA LYS A 663 12.33 -5.88 32.53
C LYS A 663 11.60 -5.29 31.32
N GLY A 664 11.48 -3.96 31.23
CA GLY A 664 10.72 -3.29 30.18
C GLY A 664 9.20 -3.32 30.39
N VAL A 665 8.71 -3.79 31.54
CA VAL A 665 7.27 -3.88 31.85
C VAL A 665 6.78 -2.53 32.39
N PRO A 666 5.62 -2.01 31.92
CA PRO A 666 5.03 -0.77 32.43
C PRO A 666 4.81 -0.78 33.95
N LEU A 667 5.19 0.30 34.66
CA LEU A 667 5.04 0.41 36.12
C LEU A 667 3.58 0.33 36.59
N GLN A 668 2.62 0.58 35.70
CA GLN A 668 1.19 0.44 35.98
C GLN A 668 0.79 -1.01 36.30
N LEU A 669 1.58 -2.00 35.89
CA LEU A 669 1.36 -3.42 36.16
C LEU A 669 2.02 -3.89 37.47
N LYS A 670 2.61 -2.98 38.25
CA LYS A 670 3.20 -3.31 39.55
C LYS A 670 2.19 -3.94 40.51
N GLY A 671 2.60 -5.00 41.19
CA GLY A 671 1.77 -5.79 42.11
C GLY A 671 0.81 -6.76 41.41
N THR A 672 0.87 -6.87 40.08
CA THR A 672 0.11 -7.86 39.31
C THR A 672 1.00 -9.03 38.91
N ALA A 673 0.40 -10.15 38.48
CA ALA A 673 1.15 -11.28 37.93
C ALA A 673 1.94 -10.94 36.65
N TYR A 674 1.66 -9.81 36.00
CA TYR A 674 2.36 -9.34 34.81
C TYR A 674 3.67 -8.58 35.11
N GLU A 675 3.91 -8.13 36.36
CA GLU A 675 4.98 -7.18 36.71
C GLU A 675 6.36 -7.54 36.16
N ASP A 676 6.68 -8.84 36.11
CA ASP A 676 7.99 -9.35 35.69
C ASP A 676 7.95 -10.15 34.37
N ASP A 677 6.82 -10.15 33.66
CA ASP A 677 6.62 -10.90 32.40
C ASP A 677 6.34 -9.94 31.23
N TYR A 678 7.41 -9.55 30.54
CA TYR A 678 7.35 -8.63 29.40
C TYR A 678 6.43 -9.14 28.30
N TRP A 679 6.55 -10.40 27.91
CA TRP A 679 5.81 -10.93 26.76
C TRP A 679 4.34 -11.21 27.07
N ALA A 680 4.03 -11.62 28.31
CA ALA A 680 2.63 -11.64 28.73
C ALA A 680 2.04 -10.22 28.75
N SER A 681 2.81 -9.22 29.14
CA SER A 681 2.37 -7.81 29.13
C SER A 681 2.16 -7.28 27.70
N VAL A 682 3.02 -7.65 26.75
CA VAL A 682 2.82 -7.38 25.32
C VAL A 682 1.52 -8.04 24.84
N THR A 683 1.27 -9.29 25.24
CA THR A 683 0.04 -10.00 24.87
C THR A 683 -1.21 -9.33 25.47
N LEU A 684 -1.12 -8.81 26.71
CA LEU A 684 -2.18 -8.01 27.33
C LEU A 684 -2.50 -6.75 26.50
N ALA A 685 -1.48 -6.04 26.05
CA ALA A 685 -1.66 -4.88 25.18
C ALA A 685 -2.38 -5.27 23.88
N HIS A 686 -2.02 -6.40 23.27
CA HIS A 686 -2.68 -6.89 22.06
C HIS A 686 -4.13 -7.34 22.29
N PHE A 687 -4.51 -7.71 23.52
CA PHE A 687 -5.92 -8.00 23.85
C PHE A 687 -6.79 -6.75 23.95
N MET A 688 -6.23 -5.62 24.34
CA MET A 688 -7.01 -4.40 24.55
C MET A 688 -7.67 -3.93 23.25
N ARG A 689 -8.95 -3.54 23.36
CA ARG A 689 -9.77 -3.01 22.27
C ARG A 689 -10.21 -1.58 22.57
N GLY A 690 -10.71 -0.87 21.55
CA GLY A 690 -11.30 0.45 21.74
C GLY A 690 -12.32 0.46 22.88
N GLY A 691 -12.10 1.31 23.88
CA GLY A 691 -12.85 1.36 25.13
C GLY A 691 -12.12 0.77 26.34
N ASP A 692 -11.26 -0.24 26.15
CA ASP A 692 -10.55 -0.90 27.26
C ASP A 692 -9.53 0.00 27.95
N GLN A 693 -9.05 1.05 27.27
CA GLN A 693 -8.19 2.08 27.86
C GLN A 693 -8.85 2.85 29.01
N LYS A 694 -10.18 2.74 29.18
CA LYS A 694 -10.92 3.37 30.27
C LYS A 694 -10.98 2.51 31.53
N LEU A 695 -10.63 1.22 31.43
CA LEU A 695 -10.65 0.30 32.56
C LEU A 695 -9.50 0.59 33.53
N SER A 696 -9.73 0.36 34.82
CA SER A 696 -8.61 0.30 35.77
C SER A 696 -7.72 -0.91 35.47
N VAL A 697 -6.45 -0.85 35.89
CA VAL A 697 -5.52 -1.98 35.72
C VAL A 697 -6.09 -3.27 36.33
N LYS A 698 -6.76 -3.17 37.48
CA LYS A 698 -7.39 -4.32 38.16
C LYS A 698 -8.48 -4.96 37.30
N GLU A 699 -9.35 -4.15 36.69
CA GLU A 699 -10.39 -4.65 35.79
C GLU A 699 -9.78 -5.26 34.53
N LEU A 700 -8.74 -4.64 33.99
CA LEU A 700 -8.05 -5.11 32.79
C LEU A 700 -7.39 -6.49 33.00
N VAL A 701 -6.64 -6.68 34.10
CA VAL A 701 -6.00 -7.98 34.40
C VAL A 701 -7.02 -9.05 34.81
N ASN A 702 -8.21 -8.67 35.28
CA ASN A 702 -9.31 -9.61 35.51
C ASN A 702 -9.96 -10.03 34.19
N LYS A 703 -10.16 -9.09 33.26
CA LYS A 703 -10.69 -9.34 31.92
C LYS A 703 -9.74 -10.21 31.10
N PHE A 704 -8.43 -9.97 31.24
CA PHE A 704 -7.36 -10.69 30.56
C PHE A 704 -6.37 -11.23 31.59
N PRO A 705 -6.59 -12.45 32.11
CA PRO A 705 -5.73 -13.03 33.14
C PRO A 705 -4.33 -13.38 32.62
N HIS A 706 -3.31 -13.18 33.46
CA HIS A 706 -1.90 -13.47 33.16
C HIS A 706 -1.67 -14.88 32.60
N ALA A 707 -2.27 -15.90 33.20
CA ALA A 707 -2.14 -17.28 32.73
C ALA A 707 -2.54 -17.45 31.25
N LYS A 708 -3.59 -16.76 30.79
CA LYS A 708 -4.02 -16.78 29.38
C LYS A 708 -2.97 -16.16 28.48
N SER A 709 -2.43 -15.00 28.86
CA SER A 709 -1.36 -14.34 28.11
C SER A 709 -0.10 -15.20 28.03
N SER A 710 0.37 -15.73 29.16
CA SER A 710 1.59 -16.57 29.19
C SER A 710 1.44 -17.87 28.40
N ASP A 711 0.24 -18.46 28.37
CA ASP A 711 -0.01 -19.65 27.56
C ASP A 711 0.04 -19.36 26.05
N ILE A 712 -0.46 -18.20 25.63
CA ILE A 712 -0.37 -17.76 24.23
C ILE A 712 1.09 -17.51 23.85
N VAL A 713 1.85 -16.84 24.74
CA VAL A 713 3.29 -16.65 24.58
C VAL A 713 3.93 -18.01 24.34
N LYS A 714 3.80 -18.98 25.26
CA LYS A 714 4.42 -20.31 25.14
C LYS A 714 4.04 -21.05 23.84
N LYS A 715 2.78 -20.96 23.40
CA LYS A 715 2.28 -21.69 22.21
C LYS A 715 2.69 -21.04 20.89
N GLY A 716 2.73 -19.71 20.85
CA GLY A 716 3.10 -18.92 19.68
C GLY A 716 4.60 -18.65 19.58
N TRP A 717 5.37 -18.87 20.66
CA TRP A 717 6.80 -18.62 20.73
C TRP A 717 7.56 -19.49 19.73
N LYS A 718 7.97 -18.89 18.62
CA LYS A 718 8.85 -19.47 17.61
C LYS A 718 9.88 -18.45 17.21
#